data_AF-A0A7J6Y144-F1
#
_entry.id   AF-A0A7J6Y144-F1
#
_cell.length_a   1.000
_cell.length_b   1.000
_cell.length_c   1.000
_cell.angle_alpha   90.00
_cell.angle_beta   90.00
_cell.angle_gamma   90.00
#
_symmetry.space_group_name_H-M   'P 1'
#
loop_
_entity.id
_entity.type
_entity.pdbx_description
1 polymer ?
#
loop_
_entity_poly.entity_id
_entity_poly.type
_entity_poly.pdbx_seq_one_letter_code
_entity_poly.pdbx_strand_id
1 'polypeptide(L)'
;MLSLVAAVKAPRTHNRRGVTGSSGGRREGRESEQQRPNMSRHLFCSAVPLLLVVMWMCCNNCGPAAAEDSNSGDVRLPQRVGLFLPQKTSVLPKEGAGPGDVRDAFVSPSIVSAGGVIVALAEGRKWHSAPQHPAAKTLAIDIVAGYLNATEPWPSMVAYITSSKWNAHTVFDRETPKDGLGMAILPTSLSKGNELFLLVGSSYFVFDATTQHWVEGGGDIHLVKGEVTPSTEDEPSKRVRWGRPQSLLGLISERTKQLGLHHVSGAGGSGIVLERGWFVFPLTALKGEEKTVFTIYSVNGGSSWDVGTGTPPGYCMDPLIAEWEEKLLIVVSCTGGRKVFQAGDMWDTWTETPGVLSRLWTSEPNPRGLNFALGDLLTLNFGIRSLMLYTQKGFPQGEGKANALHLWVTDNSRARPVGPISMDDDGERTVANRLLHSNNMLYLLHERRDQSTNGIFLSPLKEELDTIMSVANSWALMDIFFSGLSIPTDGLVASLSDLATPDTWIDMYHCVNATVTNAEMTPHGFRFTGPGSKAVWPVNRGELNRQYTFVDYNFSLVATAVIERVPAGSVPLLGVKLEHSNRRGFIGLSCTAEGKGEVSLDGNTTRSSSNWEPGREYQVAIMLRDNRGSVYVDGVVVASSETMPTLETRFIQLSEFYFGGDEGDRGSSVEVKNVLLYKRILTAAELRTIQWSASSTSGSGPDTSMRGSMPWLLLLGLWGFAALYGV
;
A
#
# COMPACT_ATOMS: atom_id res chain seq x y z
N MET A 1 15.75 -59.60 16.21
CA MET A 1 15.62 -61.02 15.79
C MET A 1 15.76 -61.09 14.28
N LEU A 2 16.74 -61.89 13.83
CA LEU A 2 16.88 -62.62 12.55
C LEU A 2 16.49 -61.90 11.23
N SER A 3 17.39 -61.51 10.33
CA SER A 3 18.36 -62.32 9.51
C SER A 3 17.63 -63.11 8.40
N LEU A 4 17.85 -62.84 7.10
CA LEU A 4 18.63 -63.60 6.07
C LEU A 4 17.89 -63.37 4.72
N VAL A 5 18.40 -63.34 3.48
CA VAL A 5 19.65 -63.80 2.83
C VAL A 5 19.67 -63.30 1.37
N ALA A 6 20.76 -62.66 0.91
CA ALA A 6 21.74 -63.14 -0.10
C ALA A 6 21.35 -62.92 -1.58
N ALA A 7 22.23 -62.80 -2.58
CA ALA A 7 23.69 -62.91 -2.70
C ALA A 7 24.13 -62.24 -4.04
N VAL A 8 25.22 -61.46 -4.07
CA VAL A 8 26.56 -61.77 -4.65
C VAL A 8 26.70 -61.68 -6.19
N LYS A 9 27.54 -60.74 -6.69
CA LYS A 9 28.90 -61.01 -7.24
C LYS A 9 29.66 -59.72 -7.61
N ALA A 10 30.93 -59.67 -7.22
CA ALA A 10 31.94 -58.65 -7.57
C ALA A 10 32.83 -59.19 -8.74
N PRO A 11 34.06 -58.69 -9.08
CA PRO A 11 34.80 -57.50 -8.60
C PRO A 11 35.72 -56.76 -9.66
N ARG A 12 36.42 -55.69 -9.20
CA ARG A 12 37.81 -55.24 -9.57
C ARG A 12 38.03 -54.58 -10.96
N THR A 13 38.95 -53.62 -11.23
CA THR A 13 40.08 -52.99 -10.51
C THR A 13 40.63 -51.75 -11.28
N HIS A 14 41.06 -50.73 -10.52
CA HIS A 14 42.26 -49.87 -10.62
C HIS A 14 42.87 -49.27 -11.93
N ASN A 15 43.03 -47.92 -11.85
CA ASN A 15 44.26 -47.09 -11.92
C ASN A 15 44.86 -46.50 -13.23
N ARG A 16 45.02 -45.15 -13.13
CA ARG A 16 46.19 -44.28 -13.42
C ARG A 16 46.42 -43.62 -14.81
N ARG A 17 46.38 -42.27 -14.75
CA ARG A 17 47.28 -41.20 -15.28
C ARG A 17 48.13 -41.42 -16.55
N GLY A 18 48.15 -40.39 -17.41
CA GLY A 18 49.25 -40.07 -18.34
C GLY A 18 48.97 -38.84 -19.21
N VAL A 19 49.98 -37.99 -19.44
CA VAL A 19 49.93 -36.61 -19.99
C VAL A 19 50.58 -36.56 -21.39
N THR A 20 50.42 -35.44 -22.10
CA THR A 20 51.15 -34.92 -23.30
C THR A 20 50.74 -35.52 -24.65
N GLY A 21 50.69 -34.80 -25.78
CA GLY A 21 51.02 -33.41 -26.10
C GLY A 21 50.82 -33.11 -27.61
N SER A 22 50.87 -31.81 -27.93
CA SER A 22 51.27 -31.12 -29.18
C SER A 22 51.20 -31.82 -30.55
N SER A 23 50.58 -31.14 -31.53
CA SER A 23 51.22 -30.84 -32.81
C SER A 23 50.57 -29.62 -33.49
N GLY A 24 51.41 -28.76 -34.04
CA GLY A 24 51.01 -27.58 -34.82
C GLY A 24 51.44 -27.67 -36.29
N GLY A 25 51.18 -26.60 -37.05
CA GLY A 25 51.62 -26.39 -38.44
C GLY A 25 50.42 -26.09 -39.35
N ARG A 26 50.06 -24.85 -39.73
CA ARG A 26 50.75 -23.70 -40.38
C ARG A 26 50.82 -23.83 -41.92
N ARG A 27 50.49 -22.71 -42.59
CA ARG A 27 50.77 -22.24 -43.99
C ARG A 27 49.56 -22.10 -44.92
N GLU A 28 49.41 -21.09 -45.80
CA GLU A 28 50.12 -19.82 -46.11
C GLU A 28 49.31 -19.09 -47.24
N GLY A 29 49.49 -17.76 -47.38
CA GLY A 29 49.37 -16.99 -48.64
C GLY A 29 48.09 -16.14 -48.81
N ARG A 30 48.11 -14.89 -49.31
CA ARG A 30 49.19 -13.99 -49.79
C ARG A 30 48.62 -12.55 -50.04
N GLU A 31 49.44 -11.55 -49.71
CA GLU A 31 49.60 -10.13 -50.13
C GLU A 31 48.55 -9.38 -50.99
N SER A 32 48.19 -8.14 -50.58
CA SER A 32 48.59 -6.86 -51.24
C SER A 32 47.87 -5.61 -50.65
N GLU A 33 48.65 -4.63 -50.15
CA GLU A 33 48.25 -3.22 -49.92
C GLU A 33 48.51 -2.39 -51.21
N GLN A 34 47.93 -1.23 -51.52
CA GLN A 34 47.72 0.08 -50.83
C GLN A 34 46.45 0.75 -51.46
N GLN A 35 45.73 1.74 -50.92
CA GLN A 35 46.13 3.07 -50.42
C GLN A 35 44.89 3.76 -49.77
N ARG A 36 45.06 4.52 -48.67
CA ARG A 36 44.05 5.41 -48.07
C ARG A 36 44.09 6.82 -48.69
N PRO A 37 42.95 7.55 -48.61
CA PRO A 37 42.95 8.90 -48.04
C PRO A 37 41.99 9.03 -46.83
N ASN A 38 42.19 10.11 -46.07
CA ASN A 38 41.84 10.28 -44.65
C ASN A 38 40.45 10.90 -44.36
N MET A 39 40.09 10.86 -43.06
CA MET A 39 38.99 11.51 -42.29
C MET A 39 37.65 10.74 -42.22
N SER A 40 36.96 10.58 -41.08
CA SER A 40 37.17 10.99 -39.69
C SER A 40 36.42 10.05 -38.72
N ARG A 41 37.02 9.85 -37.54
CA ARG A 41 36.55 9.26 -36.27
C ARG A 41 35.04 8.93 -36.14
N HIS A 42 34.73 7.71 -35.69
CA HIS A 42 33.96 7.46 -34.45
C HIS A 42 34.08 5.97 -34.03
N LEU A 43 34.55 5.75 -32.79
CA LEU A 43 34.53 4.47 -32.10
C LEU A 43 33.08 4.12 -31.75
N PHE A 44 32.55 3.02 -32.27
CA PHE A 44 31.28 2.46 -31.80
C PHE A 44 31.54 1.63 -30.54
N CYS A 45 30.99 2.09 -29.42
CA CYS A 45 31.05 1.43 -28.12
C CYS A 45 30.21 0.14 -28.11
N SER A 46 30.88 -0.96 -27.76
CA SER A 46 30.34 -2.29 -27.41
C SER A 46 29.60 -2.29 -26.05
N ALA A 47 28.77 -1.30 -25.77
CA ALA A 47 28.09 -1.14 -24.46
C ALA A 47 26.58 -1.44 -24.47
N VAL A 48 25.96 -1.52 -25.66
CA VAL A 48 24.50 -1.68 -25.80
C VAL A 48 23.99 -3.09 -25.42
N PRO A 49 24.69 -4.21 -25.74
CA PRO A 49 24.21 -5.53 -25.35
C PRO A 49 24.32 -5.81 -23.84
N LEU A 50 25.25 -5.15 -23.14
CA LEU A 50 25.48 -5.34 -21.70
C LEU A 50 24.46 -4.58 -20.85
N LEU A 51 23.92 -3.46 -21.33
CA LEU A 51 22.83 -2.71 -20.69
C LEU A 51 21.47 -3.43 -20.81
N LEU A 52 21.24 -4.16 -21.91
CA LEU A 52 20.03 -4.96 -22.12
C LEU A 52 19.92 -6.15 -21.16
N VAL A 53 21.05 -6.76 -20.77
CA VAL A 53 21.04 -7.90 -19.84
C VAL A 53 20.82 -7.44 -18.39
N VAL A 54 21.30 -6.26 -18.00
CA VAL A 54 21.08 -5.71 -16.65
C VAL A 54 19.65 -5.19 -16.47
N MET A 55 19.05 -4.59 -17.51
CA MET A 55 17.62 -4.20 -17.47
C MET A 55 16.67 -5.41 -17.36
N TRP A 56 17.02 -6.54 -17.98
CA TRP A 56 16.16 -7.72 -17.92
C TRP A 56 16.28 -8.49 -16.59
N MET A 57 17.43 -8.39 -15.90
CA MET A 57 17.64 -9.04 -14.60
C MET A 57 17.13 -8.24 -13.40
N CYS A 58 16.99 -6.91 -13.49
CA CYS A 58 16.58 -6.07 -12.35
C CYS A 58 15.07 -5.77 -12.26
N CYS A 59 14.26 -6.15 -13.26
CA CYS A 59 12.83 -5.79 -13.29
C CYS A 59 11.87 -6.98 -13.41
N ASN A 60 12.36 -8.23 -13.31
CA ASN A 60 11.52 -9.41 -13.56
C ASN A 60 10.89 -10.05 -12.30
N ASN A 61 10.69 -9.31 -11.21
CA ASN A 61 10.07 -9.87 -10.00
C ASN A 61 8.95 -9.00 -9.36
N CYS A 62 8.24 -8.20 -10.16
CA CYS A 62 7.05 -7.48 -9.68
C CYS A 62 5.97 -7.35 -10.78
N GLY A 63 5.41 -8.48 -11.19
CA GLY A 63 4.08 -8.56 -11.79
C GLY A 63 3.24 -9.57 -11.02
N PRO A 64 1.91 -9.44 -10.94
CA PRO A 64 1.09 -10.59 -10.60
C PRO A 64 1.23 -11.57 -11.77
N ALA A 65 1.96 -12.66 -11.54
CA ALA A 65 2.12 -13.72 -12.51
C ALA A 65 0.74 -14.23 -12.94
N ALA A 66 0.56 -14.39 -14.25
CA ALA A 66 -0.41 -15.34 -14.76
C ALA A 66 -0.19 -16.68 -14.05
N ALA A 67 -1.26 -17.32 -13.63
CA ALA A 67 -1.23 -18.63 -13.00
C ALA A 67 -0.76 -19.67 -14.02
N GLU A 68 0.56 -19.82 -14.16
CA GLU A 68 1.21 -21.03 -14.63
C GLU A 68 2.40 -21.34 -13.70
N ASP A 69 2.38 -22.57 -13.20
CA ASP A 69 3.29 -23.15 -12.24
C ASP A 69 4.76 -22.82 -12.56
N SER A 70 5.40 -22.04 -11.69
CA SER A 70 6.85 -22.00 -11.62
C SER A 70 7.36 -21.77 -10.20
N ASN A 71 8.18 -22.73 -9.79
CA ASN A 71 8.96 -22.87 -8.57
C ASN A 71 9.28 -21.58 -7.79
N SER A 72 9.17 -21.71 -6.46
CA SER A 72 9.60 -20.73 -5.44
C SER A 72 10.95 -20.08 -5.76
N GLY A 73 10.91 -18.89 -6.35
CA GLY A 73 12.01 -17.93 -6.22
C GLY A 73 11.95 -17.33 -4.82
N ASP A 74 13.00 -17.48 -4.01
CA ASP A 74 13.08 -16.91 -2.67
C ASP A 74 12.77 -15.41 -2.70
N VAL A 75 11.63 -15.02 -2.14
CA VAL A 75 11.27 -13.62 -1.91
C VAL A 75 12.28 -13.07 -0.90
N ARG A 76 13.16 -12.17 -1.34
CA ARG A 76 14.17 -11.55 -0.48
C ARG A 76 13.49 -10.54 0.45
N LEU A 77 13.30 -10.92 1.71
CA LEU A 77 12.72 -10.05 2.73
C LEU A 77 13.77 -9.09 3.32
N PRO A 78 13.33 -7.93 3.85
CA PRO A 78 14.20 -7.03 4.60
C PRO A 78 14.90 -7.73 5.76
N GLN A 79 16.17 -7.37 5.99
CA GLN A 79 16.88 -7.79 7.19
C GLN A 79 16.21 -7.19 8.43
N ARG A 80 16.14 -7.96 9.52
CA ARG A 80 15.56 -7.51 10.78
C ARG A 80 16.52 -7.71 11.94
N VAL A 81 16.42 -6.86 12.96
CA VAL A 81 17.13 -7.00 14.24
C VAL A 81 16.14 -6.97 15.39
N GLY A 82 16.32 -7.85 16.38
CA GLY A 82 15.50 -7.87 17.59
C GLY A 82 15.83 -6.68 18.48
N LEU A 83 14.89 -5.76 18.63
CA LEU A 83 15.05 -4.53 19.39
C LEU A 83 14.69 -4.74 20.86
N PHE A 84 13.50 -5.29 21.10
CA PHE A 84 13.04 -5.68 22.44
C PHE A 84 12.71 -7.17 22.44
N LEU A 85 13.59 -7.95 23.06
CA LEU A 85 13.51 -9.39 23.13
C LEU A 85 13.15 -9.83 24.55
N PRO A 86 12.04 -10.56 24.72
CA PRO A 86 11.62 -11.10 26.01
C PRO A 86 12.73 -11.90 26.70
N GLN A 87 12.81 -11.79 28.02
CA GLN A 87 13.83 -12.45 28.86
C GLN A 87 15.30 -12.15 28.48
N LYS A 88 15.56 -11.18 27.60
CA LYS A 88 16.90 -10.90 27.07
C LYS A 88 17.25 -9.42 27.09
N THR A 89 16.35 -8.55 26.64
CA THR A 89 16.57 -7.11 26.69
C THR A 89 16.40 -6.61 28.12
N SER A 90 17.46 -6.01 28.66
CA SER A 90 17.45 -5.33 29.96
C SER A 90 16.68 -4.00 29.84
N VAL A 91 15.76 -3.78 30.77
CA VAL A 91 14.97 -2.56 30.92
C VAL A 91 15.45 -1.82 32.16
N LEU A 92 16.00 -0.62 31.95
CA LEU A 92 16.50 0.25 33.00
C LEU A 92 15.36 1.11 33.57
N PRO A 93 15.37 1.41 34.88
CA PRO A 93 14.36 2.26 35.50
C PRO A 93 14.47 3.70 35.01
N LYS A 94 13.35 4.44 35.11
CA LYS A 94 13.21 5.82 34.64
C LYS A 94 14.24 6.78 35.23
N GLU A 95 14.60 6.61 36.50
CA GLU A 95 15.56 7.47 37.20
C GLU A 95 17.03 7.07 36.94
N GLY A 96 17.29 6.04 36.12
CA GLY A 96 18.63 5.60 35.71
C GLY A 96 19.47 4.93 36.82
N ALA A 97 19.02 4.96 38.06
CA ALA A 97 19.65 4.30 39.20
C ALA A 97 18.92 3.00 39.55
N GLY A 98 19.57 1.85 39.36
CA GLY A 98 19.05 0.55 39.77
C GLY A 98 19.47 -0.60 38.84
N PRO A 99 19.35 -1.86 39.28
CA PRO A 99 19.56 -3.00 38.39
C PRO A 99 18.50 -3.00 37.28
N GLY A 100 18.91 -3.30 36.05
CA GLY A 100 17.98 -3.57 34.97
C GLY A 100 17.17 -4.84 35.24
N ASP A 101 15.96 -4.89 34.68
CA ASP A 101 15.04 -6.02 34.79
C ASP A 101 14.58 -6.46 33.39
N VAL A 102 14.12 -7.71 33.26
CA VAL A 102 13.61 -8.24 32.00
C VAL A 102 12.08 -8.22 31.97
N ARG A 103 11.52 -8.40 30.77
CA ARG A 103 10.07 -8.47 30.54
C ARG A 103 9.69 -9.80 29.89
N ASP A 104 8.46 -10.24 30.14
CA ASP A 104 7.90 -11.47 29.59
C ASP A 104 7.44 -11.30 28.14
N ALA A 105 7.09 -10.07 27.74
CA ALA A 105 6.70 -9.74 26.38
C ALA A 105 6.87 -8.23 26.09
N PHE A 106 7.08 -7.92 24.82
CA PHE A 106 7.02 -6.56 24.28
C PHE A 106 6.00 -6.48 23.15
N VAL A 107 5.05 -5.53 23.22
CA VAL A 107 3.93 -5.43 22.27
C VAL A 107 3.52 -3.98 22.00
N SER A 108 2.53 -3.77 21.12
CA SER A 108 1.94 -2.46 20.82
C SER A 108 3.00 -1.42 20.41
N PRO A 109 3.78 -1.68 19.35
CA PRO A 109 4.87 -0.80 18.95
C PRO A 109 4.39 0.60 18.58
N SER A 110 5.22 1.60 18.89
CA SER A 110 5.12 2.98 18.43
C SER A 110 6.53 3.47 18.10
N ILE A 111 6.68 4.32 17.09
CA ILE A 111 8.00 4.78 16.65
C ILE A 111 7.93 6.23 16.18
N VAL A 112 8.94 7.02 16.55
CA VAL A 112 9.01 8.44 16.26
C VAL A 112 10.47 8.89 16.12
N SER A 113 10.71 9.99 15.42
CA SER A 113 12.05 10.60 15.27
C SER A 113 12.01 12.08 15.63
N ALA A 114 12.92 12.52 16.50
CA ALA A 114 13.07 13.93 16.88
C ALA A 114 14.54 14.26 17.12
N GLY A 115 15.00 15.45 16.74
CA GLY A 115 16.37 15.92 17.02
C GLY A 115 17.50 14.94 16.61
N GLY A 116 17.30 14.16 15.55
CA GLY A 116 18.24 13.14 15.09
C GLY A 116 18.27 11.86 15.92
N VAL A 117 17.26 11.61 16.76
CA VAL A 117 17.11 10.38 17.56
C VAL A 117 15.82 9.68 17.16
N ILE A 118 15.92 8.41 16.78
CA ILE A 118 14.79 7.50 16.62
C ILE A 118 14.45 6.92 18.00
N VAL A 119 13.19 7.02 18.40
CA VAL A 119 12.67 6.45 19.63
C VAL A 119 11.66 5.37 19.27
N ALA A 120 11.99 4.13 19.60
CA ALA A 120 11.08 3.00 19.51
C ALA A 120 10.44 2.76 20.88
N LEU A 121 9.13 2.66 20.94
CA LEU A 121 8.32 2.52 22.14
C LEU A 121 7.54 1.22 22.09
N ALA A 122 7.34 0.59 23.24
CA ALA A 122 6.51 -0.61 23.37
C ALA A 122 5.94 -0.73 24.79
N GLU A 123 4.88 -1.51 24.92
CA GLU A 123 4.46 -2.05 26.20
C GLU A 123 5.45 -3.12 26.66
N GLY A 124 6.10 -2.94 27.80
CA GLY A 124 6.89 -3.95 28.48
C GLY A 124 6.04 -4.69 29.51
N ARG A 125 5.67 -5.94 29.22
CA ARG A 125 4.73 -6.72 30.04
C ARG A 125 5.45 -7.65 30.99
N LYS A 126 4.96 -7.73 32.23
CA LYS A 126 5.45 -8.68 33.24
C LYS A 126 4.29 -9.30 34.02
N TRP A 127 4.31 -10.61 34.17
CA TRP A 127 3.31 -11.35 34.95
C TRP A 127 3.66 -11.33 36.43
N HIS A 128 2.66 -11.02 37.24
CA HIS A 128 2.76 -11.02 38.69
C HIS A 128 1.69 -11.93 39.28
N SER A 129 2.11 -12.78 40.23
CA SER A 129 1.19 -13.56 41.04
C SER A 129 0.79 -12.77 42.28
N ALA A 130 -0.48 -12.87 42.68
CA ALA A 130 -0.94 -12.29 43.93
C ALA A 130 -0.21 -12.89 45.14
N PRO A 131 0.06 -12.09 46.19
CA PRO A 131 0.61 -12.60 47.44
C PRO A 131 -0.24 -13.75 47.97
N GLN A 132 0.38 -14.89 48.29
CA GLN A 132 -0.29 -16.08 48.86
C GLN A 132 -1.34 -16.75 47.96
N HIS A 133 -1.60 -16.25 46.75
CA HIS A 133 -2.52 -16.82 45.77
C HIS A 133 -1.85 -16.99 44.39
N PRO A 134 -0.94 -17.96 44.21
CA PRO A 134 -0.13 -18.10 42.98
C PRO A 134 -0.92 -18.31 41.68
N ALA A 135 -2.18 -18.75 41.80
CA ALA A 135 -3.09 -18.93 40.68
C ALA A 135 -3.70 -17.59 40.18
N ALA A 136 -3.76 -16.57 41.03
CA ALA A 136 -4.30 -15.26 40.69
C ALA A 136 -3.18 -14.38 40.08
N LYS A 137 -2.99 -14.50 38.77
CA LYS A 137 -2.00 -13.71 38.02
C LYS A 137 -2.62 -12.49 37.37
N THR A 138 -1.87 -11.39 37.33
CA THR A 138 -2.19 -10.22 36.51
C THR A 138 -0.94 -9.65 35.84
N LEU A 139 -1.13 -8.73 34.90
CA LEU A 139 -0.06 -8.05 34.18
C LEU A 139 0.26 -6.71 34.83
N ALA A 140 1.55 -6.48 35.07
CA ALA A 140 2.11 -5.14 35.18
C ALA A 140 2.62 -4.72 33.78
N ILE A 141 2.32 -3.50 33.37
CA ILE A 141 2.71 -2.98 32.06
C ILE A 141 3.29 -1.58 32.22
N ASP A 142 4.55 -1.43 31.81
CA ASP A 142 5.23 -0.15 31.67
C ASP A 142 5.38 0.21 30.19
N ILE A 143 5.53 1.49 29.87
CA ILE A 143 5.99 1.91 28.54
C ILE A 143 7.51 2.03 28.56
N VAL A 144 8.15 1.24 27.69
CA VAL A 144 9.60 1.23 27.51
C VAL A 144 10.00 1.91 26.22
N ALA A 145 11.21 2.46 26.18
CA ALA A 145 11.80 3.05 24.98
C ALA A 145 13.22 2.56 24.72
N GLY A 146 13.55 2.41 23.43
CA GLY A 146 14.90 2.21 22.92
C GLY A 146 15.26 3.39 22.02
N TYR A 147 16.52 3.83 22.08
CA TYR A 147 16.98 5.06 21.44
C TYR A 147 18.09 4.75 20.43
N LEU A 148 17.91 5.20 19.20
CA LEU A 148 18.86 5.01 18.12
C LEU A 148 19.26 6.36 17.54
N ASN A 149 20.52 6.53 17.17
CA ASN A 149 20.95 7.71 16.44
C ASN A 149 20.45 7.60 14.99
N ALA A 150 19.58 8.52 14.56
CA ALA A 150 18.95 8.48 13.25
C ALA A 150 19.95 8.66 12.10
N THR A 151 21.13 9.24 12.35
CA THR A 151 22.15 9.51 11.32
C THR A 151 23.10 8.33 11.10
N GLU A 152 23.08 7.34 11.98
CA GLU A 152 23.94 6.17 11.84
C GLU A 152 23.48 5.28 10.68
N PRO A 153 24.41 4.71 9.90
CA PRO A 153 24.05 3.73 8.89
C PRO A 153 23.53 2.45 9.56
N TRP A 154 22.72 1.67 8.83
CA TRP A 154 22.10 0.46 9.34
C TRP A 154 23.07 -0.53 10.03
N PRO A 155 24.27 -0.85 9.49
CA PRO A 155 25.20 -1.74 10.17
C PRO A 155 25.67 -1.22 11.55
N SER A 156 25.85 0.10 11.71
CA SER A 156 26.20 0.72 12.99
C SER A 156 25.05 0.59 14.00
N MET A 157 23.81 0.80 13.54
CA MET A 157 22.62 0.59 14.38
C MET A 157 22.53 -0.86 14.87
N VAL A 158 22.73 -1.83 13.97
CA VAL A 158 22.71 -3.27 14.33
C VAL A 158 23.85 -3.60 15.30
N ALA A 159 25.05 -3.07 15.08
CA ALA A 159 26.18 -3.28 15.99
C ALA A 159 25.91 -2.70 17.39
N TYR A 160 25.22 -1.56 17.48
CA TYR A 160 24.81 -0.98 18.76
C TYR A 160 23.74 -1.83 19.44
N ILE A 161 22.65 -2.20 18.74
CA ILE A 161 21.53 -3.01 19.27
C ILE A 161 22.00 -4.39 19.76
N THR A 162 22.99 -4.98 19.09
CA THR A 162 23.52 -6.31 19.44
C THR A 162 24.62 -6.29 20.51
N SER A 163 25.09 -5.10 20.90
CA SER A 163 26.12 -4.93 21.93
C SER A 163 25.56 -5.04 23.35
N SER A 164 26.44 -5.23 24.33
CA SER A 164 26.08 -5.17 25.76
C SER A 164 25.66 -3.79 26.26
N LYS A 165 25.80 -2.74 25.42
CA LYS A 165 25.38 -1.38 25.75
C LYS A 165 23.89 -1.16 25.51
N TRP A 166 23.24 -2.00 24.69
CA TRP A 166 21.83 -1.84 24.37
C TRP A 166 20.95 -2.15 25.58
N ASN A 167 20.16 -1.16 25.99
CA ASN A 167 19.14 -1.28 27.01
C ASN A 167 17.88 -0.56 26.56
N ALA A 168 16.73 -1.07 26.98
CA ALA A 168 15.49 -0.30 26.97
C ALA A 168 15.39 0.51 28.27
N HIS A 169 14.57 1.55 28.27
CA HIS A 169 14.36 2.41 29.45
C HIS A 169 12.87 2.57 29.71
N THR A 170 12.44 2.43 30.96
CA THR A 170 11.08 2.80 31.34
C THR A 170 10.88 4.31 31.18
N VAL A 171 9.92 4.70 30.35
CA VAL A 171 9.56 6.11 30.11
C VAL A 171 8.31 6.51 30.91
N PHE A 172 7.38 5.56 31.04
CA PHE A 172 6.16 5.73 31.81
C PHE A 172 5.79 4.45 32.55
N ASP A 173 5.56 4.61 33.84
CA ASP A 173 5.00 3.64 34.76
C ASP A 173 3.89 4.34 35.56
N ARG A 174 2.82 3.60 35.88
CA ARG A 174 1.68 4.16 36.63
C ARG A 174 1.96 4.09 38.12
N GLU A 175 1.96 5.23 38.80
CA GLU A 175 1.94 5.29 40.25
C GLU A 175 0.74 4.50 40.80
N THR A 176 0.98 3.66 41.80
CA THR A 176 -0.02 2.75 42.36
C THR A 176 -0.20 2.92 43.87
N PRO A 177 -1.39 2.55 44.40
CA PRO A 177 -1.53 2.27 45.82
C PRO A 177 -0.55 1.19 46.26
N LYS A 178 -0.30 1.11 47.57
CA LYS A 178 0.58 0.07 48.15
C LYS A 178 0.17 -1.32 47.67
N ASP A 179 1.16 -2.11 47.25
CA ASP A 179 1.01 -3.47 46.70
C ASP A 179 0.19 -3.56 45.41
N GLY A 180 -0.14 -2.42 44.79
CA GLY A 180 -0.82 -2.34 43.50
C GLY A 180 0.12 -2.44 42.30
N LEU A 181 -0.41 -2.87 41.16
CA LEU A 181 0.32 -3.05 39.91
C LEU A 181 -0.15 -2.07 38.85
N GLY A 182 0.80 -1.38 38.23
CA GLY A 182 0.52 -0.38 37.20
C GLY A 182 0.23 -1.02 35.85
N MET A 183 -0.70 -0.43 35.11
CA MET A 183 -0.99 -0.80 33.72
C MET A 183 -0.90 0.45 32.86
N ALA A 184 0.00 0.42 31.88
CA ALA A 184 0.18 1.45 30.87
C ALA A 184 0.08 0.82 29.48
N ILE A 185 -0.87 1.27 28.65
CA ILE A 185 -1.20 0.61 27.38
C ILE A 185 -1.23 1.59 26.21
N LEU A 186 -1.08 1.01 25.02
CA LEU A 186 -1.27 1.68 23.74
C LEU A 186 -0.45 2.98 23.62
N PRO A 187 0.88 2.90 23.76
CA PRO A 187 1.74 4.07 23.60
C PRO A 187 1.50 4.69 22.21
N THR A 188 1.13 5.96 22.20
CA THR A 188 0.87 6.71 20.97
C THR A 188 1.82 7.89 20.92
N SER A 189 2.70 7.94 19.91
CA SER A 189 3.78 8.92 19.86
C SER A 189 3.60 9.96 18.76
N LEU A 190 4.16 11.14 18.98
CA LEU A 190 4.18 12.26 18.05
C LEU A 190 5.47 13.07 18.28
N SER A 191 5.99 13.73 17.25
CA SER A 191 7.12 14.65 17.38
C SER A 191 6.96 15.92 16.57
N LYS A 192 7.66 16.97 17.01
CA LYS A 192 7.86 18.20 16.25
C LYS A 192 9.23 18.78 16.57
N GLY A 193 10.11 18.82 15.57
CA GLY A 193 11.48 19.30 15.76
C GLY A 193 12.26 18.43 16.76
N ASN A 194 12.59 18.99 17.92
CA ASN A 194 13.28 18.29 19.01
C ASN A 194 12.32 17.80 20.12
N GLU A 195 11.03 18.11 20.01
CA GLU A 195 10.03 17.74 21.01
C GLU A 195 9.39 16.40 20.66
N LEU A 196 9.18 15.59 21.69
CA LEU A 196 8.53 14.29 21.66
C LEU A 196 7.29 14.33 22.55
N PHE A 197 6.23 13.65 22.14
CA PHE A 197 4.99 13.54 22.90
C PHE A 197 4.58 12.08 22.92
N LEU A 198 4.34 11.56 24.12
CA LEU A 198 3.89 10.19 24.36
C LEU A 198 2.55 10.24 25.10
N LEU A 199 1.49 9.76 24.45
CA LEU A 199 0.17 9.59 25.02
C LEU A 199 -0.02 8.14 25.47
N VAL A 200 -0.47 7.92 26.70
CA VAL A 200 -0.57 6.59 27.31
C VAL A 200 -1.90 6.46 28.06
N GLY A 201 -2.66 5.40 27.76
CA GLY A 201 -3.78 5.00 28.61
C GLY A 201 -3.24 4.28 29.85
N SER A 202 -3.74 4.61 31.04
CA SER A 202 -3.21 4.03 32.28
C SER A 202 -4.27 3.71 33.30
N SER A 203 -4.08 2.63 34.03
CA SER A 203 -4.86 2.24 35.20
C SER A 203 -3.97 1.49 36.18
N TYR A 204 -4.50 1.11 37.34
CA TYR A 204 -3.81 0.22 38.27
C TYR A 204 -4.71 -0.92 38.71
N PHE A 205 -4.10 -1.99 39.19
CA PHE A 205 -4.79 -3.13 39.79
C PHE A 205 -4.42 -3.24 41.26
N VAL A 206 -5.42 -3.46 42.10
CA VAL A 206 -5.24 -3.81 43.52
C VAL A 206 -5.84 -5.19 43.74
N PHE A 207 -5.13 -6.05 44.46
CA PHE A 207 -5.64 -7.37 44.78
C PHE A 207 -6.65 -7.30 45.92
N ASP A 208 -7.89 -7.72 45.65
CA ASP A 208 -8.92 -7.87 46.66
C ASP A 208 -8.86 -9.29 47.24
N ALA A 209 -8.40 -9.39 48.49
CA ALA A 209 -8.27 -10.65 49.19
C ALA A 209 -9.63 -11.33 49.50
N THR A 210 -10.74 -10.57 49.52
CA THR A 210 -12.07 -11.12 49.82
C THR A 210 -12.66 -11.85 48.62
N THR A 211 -12.53 -11.25 47.43
CA THR A 211 -12.97 -11.84 46.17
C THR A 211 -11.89 -12.71 45.52
N GLN A 212 -10.64 -12.64 46.01
CA GLN A 212 -9.47 -13.31 45.44
C GLN A 212 -9.19 -12.90 43.99
N HIS A 213 -9.55 -11.66 43.63
CA HIS A 213 -9.40 -11.13 42.28
C HIS A 213 -8.66 -9.80 42.28
N TRP A 214 -7.98 -9.52 41.17
CA TRP A 214 -7.43 -8.20 40.90
C TRP A 214 -8.54 -7.27 40.44
N VAL A 215 -8.66 -6.10 41.06
CA VAL A 215 -9.66 -5.09 40.75
C VAL A 215 -8.97 -3.90 40.09
N GLU A 216 -9.46 -3.51 38.92
CA GLU A 216 -8.97 -2.33 38.19
C GLU A 216 -9.47 -1.04 38.85
N GLY A 217 -8.61 -0.03 38.93
CA GLY A 217 -8.94 1.28 39.45
C GLY A 217 -8.09 2.39 38.84
N GLY A 218 -8.51 3.64 39.08
CA GLY A 218 -7.74 4.83 38.73
C GLY A 218 -7.41 4.99 37.24
N GLY A 219 -8.36 4.62 36.37
CA GLY A 219 -8.25 4.83 34.93
C GLY A 219 -8.02 6.32 34.59
N ASP A 220 -7.05 6.57 33.72
CA ASP A 220 -6.55 7.89 33.38
C ASP A 220 -5.83 7.84 32.02
N ILE A 221 -5.52 9.00 31.47
CA ILE A 221 -4.74 9.15 30.25
C ILE A 221 -3.65 10.20 30.46
N HIS A 222 -2.41 9.83 30.20
CA HIS A 222 -1.25 10.67 30.47
C HIS A 222 -0.55 11.12 29.20
N LEU A 223 -0.10 12.36 29.21
CA LEU A 223 0.85 12.91 28.25
C LEU A 223 2.22 13.03 28.91
N VAL A 224 3.25 12.47 28.28
CA VAL A 224 4.65 12.65 28.67
C VAL A 224 5.35 13.41 27.56
N LYS A 225 5.82 14.61 27.87
CA LYS A 225 6.63 15.42 26.94
C LYS A 225 8.10 15.02 27.06
N GLY A 226 8.78 14.83 25.96
CA GLY A 226 10.22 14.63 25.89
C GLY A 226 10.89 15.72 25.06
N GLU A 227 12.16 15.97 25.33
CA GLU A 227 12.98 16.90 24.54
C GLU A 227 14.33 16.28 24.24
N VAL A 228 14.75 16.40 22.98
CA VAL A 228 16.07 15.99 22.52
C VAL A 228 17.04 17.16 22.65
N THR A 229 18.02 16.99 23.52
CA THR A 229 19.07 17.99 23.73
C THR A 229 20.23 17.75 22.74
N PRO A 230 20.78 18.82 22.13
CA PRO A 230 22.02 18.72 21.37
C PRO A 230 23.16 18.43 22.36
N SER A 231 23.57 17.18 22.49
CA SER A 231 24.71 16.77 23.29
C SER A 231 25.74 16.05 22.44
N THR A 232 27.00 16.13 22.85
CA THR A 232 28.12 15.35 22.28
C THR A 232 28.20 13.95 22.90
N GLU A 233 27.15 13.51 23.60
CA GLU A 233 27.16 12.20 24.24
C GLU A 233 26.94 11.11 23.19
N ASP A 234 27.83 10.12 23.19
CA ASP A 234 27.78 8.99 22.26
C ASP A 234 26.52 8.12 22.43
N GLU A 235 25.85 8.20 23.59
CA GLU A 235 24.71 7.36 23.93
C GLU A 235 23.37 8.06 23.62
N PRO A 236 22.57 7.56 22.66
CA PRO A 236 21.32 8.21 22.25
C PRO A 236 20.30 8.37 23.38
N SER A 237 20.28 7.45 24.35
CA SER A 237 19.37 7.47 25.51
C SER A 237 19.53 8.73 26.37
N LYS A 238 20.75 9.23 26.51
CA LYS A 238 21.04 10.40 27.36
C LYS A 238 20.74 11.74 26.69
N ARG A 239 20.56 11.73 25.36
CA ARG A 239 20.15 12.91 24.59
C ARG A 239 18.70 13.27 24.82
N VAL A 240 17.86 12.30 25.20
CA VAL A 240 16.42 12.49 25.39
C VAL A 240 16.10 12.69 26.88
N ARG A 241 15.40 13.78 27.19
CA ARG A 241 14.91 14.06 28.55
C ARG A 241 13.40 14.01 28.56
N TRP A 242 12.83 13.01 29.25
CA TRP A 242 11.40 12.92 29.47
C TRP A 242 10.98 13.73 30.70
N GLY A 243 9.93 14.51 30.54
CA GLY A 243 9.30 15.29 31.59
C GLY A 243 8.40 14.46 32.49
N ARG A 244 7.71 15.14 33.41
CA ARG A 244 6.73 14.52 34.29
C ARG A 244 5.46 14.17 33.50
N PRO A 245 4.86 12.99 33.72
CA PRO A 245 3.56 12.68 33.12
C PRO A 245 2.49 13.65 33.61
N GLN A 246 1.66 14.12 32.69
CA GLN A 246 0.52 14.99 32.96
C GLN A 246 -0.77 14.24 32.65
N SER A 247 -1.68 14.12 33.62
CA SER A 247 -3.03 13.62 33.36
C SER A 247 -3.78 14.60 32.45
N LEU A 248 -4.34 14.07 31.36
CA LEU A 248 -5.21 14.81 30.46
C LEU A 248 -6.69 14.62 30.79
N LEU A 249 -7.04 13.66 31.65
CA LEU A 249 -8.44 13.34 31.95
C LEU A 249 -9.19 14.58 32.45
N GLY A 250 -8.58 15.40 33.31
CA GLY A 250 -9.18 16.65 33.79
C GLY A 250 -9.49 17.65 32.67
N LEU A 251 -8.67 17.69 31.62
CA LEU A 251 -8.83 18.60 30.48
C LEU A 251 -9.91 18.14 29.50
N ILE A 252 -10.05 16.82 29.30
CA ILE A 252 -10.97 16.27 28.30
C ILE A 252 -12.29 15.76 28.88
N SER A 253 -12.40 15.60 30.21
CA SER A 253 -13.50 14.88 30.86
C SER A 253 -14.89 15.49 30.63
N GLU A 254 -15.02 16.82 30.60
CA GLU A 254 -16.32 17.45 30.37
C GLU A 254 -16.84 17.16 28.97
N ARG A 255 -15.96 17.31 27.96
CA ARG A 255 -16.27 17.01 26.56
C ARG A 255 -16.56 15.52 26.35
N THR A 256 -15.73 14.63 26.89
CA THR A 256 -15.95 13.18 26.73
C THR A 256 -17.25 12.73 27.39
N LYS A 257 -17.61 13.28 28.56
CA LYS A 257 -18.93 13.04 29.20
C LYS A 257 -20.09 13.54 28.35
N GLN A 258 -19.99 14.74 27.76
CA GLN A 258 -21.01 15.27 26.85
C GLN A 258 -21.23 14.37 25.63
N LEU A 259 -20.18 13.69 25.17
CA LEU A 259 -20.23 12.72 24.07
C LEU A 259 -20.63 11.30 24.50
N GLY A 260 -20.84 11.06 25.80
CA GLY A 260 -21.14 9.75 26.36
C GLY A 260 -19.96 8.77 26.36
N LEU A 261 -18.73 9.28 26.29
CA LEU A 261 -17.50 8.51 26.21
C LEU A 261 -16.91 8.24 27.61
N HIS A 262 -16.53 6.99 27.85
CA HIS A 262 -15.91 6.52 29.10
C HIS A 262 -14.82 5.48 28.82
N HIS A 263 -13.97 5.16 29.80
CA HIS A 263 -12.78 4.31 29.63
C HIS A 263 -11.88 4.74 28.45
N VAL A 264 -11.48 6.01 28.45
CA VAL A 264 -10.65 6.60 27.40
C VAL A 264 -9.21 6.08 27.49
N SER A 265 -8.64 5.70 26.34
CA SER A 265 -7.23 5.36 26.18
C SER A 265 -6.68 5.87 24.84
N GLY A 266 -5.35 5.90 24.70
CA GLY A 266 -4.71 6.10 23.40
C GLY A 266 -5.08 4.96 22.44
N ALA A 267 -4.99 5.20 21.13
CA ALA A 267 -5.25 4.17 20.13
C ALA A 267 -4.01 3.27 19.83
N GLY A 268 -2.84 3.67 20.30
CA GLY A 268 -1.56 3.05 19.94
C GLY A 268 -1.06 3.54 18.58
N GLY A 269 0.24 3.39 18.33
CA GLY A 269 0.86 3.87 17.10
C GLY A 269 1.22 5.33 17.15
N SER A 270 0.75 6.14 16.20
CA SER A 270 1.25 7.50 16.01
C SER A 270 0.14 8.54 15.94
N GLY A 271 0.36 9.68 16.58
CA GLY A 271 -0.34 10.92 16.26
C GLY A 271 0.30 11.62 15.07
N ILE A 272 -0.29 12.72 14.63
CA ILE A 272 0.24 13.54 13.52
C ILE A 272 0.32 15.02 13.90
N VAL A 273 1.27 15.71 13.28
CA VAL A 273 1.34 17.17 13.27
C VAL A 273 0.83 17.63 11.92
N LEU A 274 -0.23 18.43 11.93
CA LEU A 274 -0.77 18.99 10.69
C LEU A 274 0.14 20.07 10.12
N GLU A 275 0.02 20.37 8.83
CA GLU A 275 0.75 21.47 8.18
C GLU A 275 0.49 22.82 8.86
N ARG A 276 -0.74 23.05 9.33
CA ARG A 276 -1.11 24.22 10.14
C ARG A 276 -0.52 24.22 11.57
N GLY A 277 0.25 23.19 11.92
CA GLY A 277 1.02 23.08 13.15
C GLY A 277 0.30 22.49 14.36
N TRP A 278 -0.95 22.05 14.18
CA TRP A 278 -1.77 21.44 15.23
C TRP A 278 -1.36 20.00 15.49
N PHE A 279 -1.46 19.55 16.74
CA PHE A 279 -1.19 18.15 17.10
C PHE A 279 -2.50 17.39 17.18
N VAL A 280 -2.52 16.17 16.66
CA VAL A 280 -3.70 15.30 16.67
C VAL A 280 -3.31 13.92 17.16
N PHE A 281 -4.04 13.42 18.16
CA PHE A 281 -3.92 12.04 18.60
C PHE A 281 -5.22 11.28 18.34
N PRO A 282 -5.15 10.03 17.86
CA PRO A 282 -6.28 9.12 17.83
C PRO A 282 -6.44 8.40 19.17
N LEU A 283 -7.69 8.23 19.61
CA LEU A 283 -8.06 7.63 20.88
C LEU A 283 -9.19 6.60 20.71
N THR A 284 -9.30 5.70 21.69
CA THR A 284 -10.39 4.74 21.82
C THR A 284 -11.15 4.99 23.13
N ALA A 285 -12.46 4.73 23.11
CA ALA A 285 -13.33 4.82 24.29
C ALA A 285 -14.49 3.82 24.18
N LEU A 286 -15.27 3.71 25.26
CA LEU A 286 -16.59 3.09 25.25
C LEU A 286 -17.68 4.16 25.11
N LYS A 287 -18.69 3.85 24.29
CA LYS A 287 -19.92 4.63 24.13
C LYS A 287 -21.11 3.69 24.34
N GLY A 288 -21.75 3.79 25.51
CA GLY A 288 -22.51 2.66 26.05
C GLY A 288 -21.62 1.42 26.18
N GLU A 289 -22.06 0.27 25.69
CA GLU A 289 -21.29 -0.98 25.71
C GLU A 289 -20.39 -1.17 24.47
N GLU A 290 -20.43 -0.25 23.51
CA GLU A 290 -19.69 -0.37 22.24
C GLU A 290 -18.36 0.37 22.29
N LYS A 291 -17.30 -0.22 21.70
CA LYS A 291 -16.05 0.49 21.46
C LYS A 291 -16.20 1.47 20.31
N THR A 292 -15.65 2.66 20.49
CA THR A 292 -15.61 3.71 19.49
C THR A 292 -14.25 4.40 19.49
N VAL A 293 -14.01 5.22 18.48
CA VAL A 293 -12.78 5.99 18.32
C VAL A 293 -13.11 7.48 18.19
N PHE A 294 -12.18 8.31 18.61
CA PHE A 294 -12.29 9.77 18.52
C PHE A 294 -10.90 10.40 18.48
N THR A 295 -10.83 11.73 18.44
CA THR A 295 -9.55 12.45 18.42
C THR A 295 -9.49 13.51 19.50
N ILE A 296 -8.27 13.79 19.97
CA ILE A 296 -7.96 15.01 20.72
C ILE A 296 -6.94 15.81 19.95
N TYR A 297 -6.91 17.11 20.21
CA TYR A 297 -6.02 18.00 19.50
C TYR A 297 -5.51 19.16 20.31
N SER A 298 -4.35 19.66 19.89
CA SER A 298 -3.71 20.83 20.48
C SER A 298 -3.32 21.84 19.41
N VAL A 299 -3.83 23.06 19.55
CA VAL A 299 -3.53 24.18 18.66
C VAL A 299 -2.30 24.98 19.11
N ASN A 300 -1.78 24.70 20.32
CA ASN A 300 -0.75 25.48 21.00
C ASN A 300 0.43 24.60 21.47
N GLY A 301 0.85 23.68 20.61
CA GLY A 301 2.08 22.89 20.81
C GLY A 301 2.02 21.96 22.02
N GLY A 302 0.83 21.43 22.34
CA GLY A 302 0.61 20.48 23.44
C GLY A 302 0.34 21.14 24.80
N SER A 303 0.25 22.48 24.88
CA SER A 303 0.03 23.19 26.15
C SER A 303 -1.41 23.07 26.67
N SER A 304 -2.39 22.97 25.76
CA SER A 304 -3.77 22.61 26.07
C SER A 304 -4.33 21.66 25.01
N TRP A 305 -5.35 20.90 25.39
CA TRP A 305 -5.99 19.88 24.55
C TRP A 305 -7.49 20.07 24.56
N ASP A 306 -8.12 19.96 23.39
CA ASP A 306 -9.58 19.86 23.23
C ASP A 306 -9.92 18.54 22.52
N VAL A 307 -11.20 18.19 22.50
CA VAL A 307 -11.74 16.93 22.00
C VAL A 307 -12.50 17.20 20.70
N GLY A 308 -12.17 16.47 19.63
CA GLY A 308 -12.99 16.47 18.41
C GLY A 308 -14.31 15.77 18.69
N THR A 309 -15.44 16.38 18.30
CA THR A 309 -16.77 15.82 18.63
C THR A 309 -17.21 14.70 17.68
N GLY A 310 -16.53 14.52 16.55
CA GLY A 310 -16.84 13.47 15.59
C GLY A 310 -16.49 12.07 16.11
N THR A 311 -17.44 11.15 15.96
CA THR A 311 -17.26 9.70 16.24
C THR A 311 -17.92 8.90 15.12
N PRO A 312 -17.39 7.72 14.73
CA PRO A 312 -18.04 6.88 13.72
C PRO A 312 -19.32 6.23 14.29
N PRO A 313 -20.28 5.86 13.42
CA PRO A 313 -21.45 5.10 13.84
C PRO A 313 -21.11 3.64 14.14
N GLY A 314 -21.62 3.13 15.27
CA GLY A 314 -21.48 1.74 15.70
C GLY A 314 -20.09 1.37 16.25
N TYR A 315 -19.86 0.07 16.40
CA TYR A 315 -18.62 -0.49 16.92
C TYR A 315 -17.45 -0.35 15.93
N CYS A 316 -16.45 0.46 16.29
CA CYS A 316 -15.25 0.70 15.49
C CYS A 316 -13.99 0.79 16.39
N MET A 317 -12.85 0.34 15.86
CA MET A 317 -11.56 0.27 16.54
C MET A 317 -10.38 0.56 15.60
N ASP A 318 -9.18 0.54 16.15
CA ASP A 318 -7.88 0.61 15.45
C ASP A 318 -7.78 1.80 14.48
N PRO A 319 -7.97 3.04 14.98
CA PRO A 319 -7.95 4.23 14.15
C PRO A 319 -6.53 4.53 13.66
N LEU A 320 -6.39 4.75 12.35
CA LEU A 320 -5.20 5.33 11.73
C LEU A 320 -5.57 6.70 11.17
N ILE A 321 -4.72 7.70 11.40
CA ILE A 321 -4.97 9.07 10.96
C ILE A 321 -3.87 9.57 10.04
N ALA A 322 -4.24 10.41 9.07
CA ALA A 322 -3.33 11.09 8.17
C ALA A 322 -3.92 12.43 7.73
N GLU A 323 -3.07 13.38 7.35
CA GLU A 323 -3.50 14.59 6.67
C GLU A 323 -3.41 14.39 5.16
N TRP A 324 -4.46 14.78 4.44
CA TRP A 324 -4.50 14.74 2.98
C TRP A 324 -5.33 15.89 2.45
N GLU A 325 -4.75 16.68 1.54
CA GLU A 325 -5.44 17.83 0.93
C GLU A 325 -6.12 18.72 2.00
N GLU A 326 -5.36 19.06 3.05
CA GLU A 326 -5.79 19.89 4.20
C GLU A 326 -6.93 19.28 5.06
N LYS A 327 -7.26 18.01 4.86
CA LYS A 327 -8.28 17.29 5.62
C LYS A 327 -7.67 16.17 6.45
N LEU A 328 -8.27 15.91 7.61
CA LEU A 328 -7.93 14.75 8.42
C LEU A 328 -8.66 13.52 7.86
N LEU A 329 -7.88 12.54 7.37
CA LEU A 329 -8.36 11.21 7.01
C LEU A 329 -8.27 10.29 8.22
N ILE A 330 -9.32 9.52 8.45
CA ILE A 330 -9.42 8.57 9.56
C ILE A 330 -9.86 7.22 9.01
N VAL A 331 -8.99 6.23 9.10
CA VAL A 331 -9.26 4.85 8.69
C VAL A 331 -9.54 4.02 9.94
N VAL A 332 -10.67 3.33 9.98
CA VAL A 332 -11.13 2.57 11.15
C VAL A 332 -11.63 1.19 10.76
N SER A 333 -11.50 0.23 11.67
CA SER A 333 -12.04 -1.11 11.52
C SER A 333 -13.36 -1.24 12.29
N CYS A 334 -14.47 -1.49 11.60
CA CYS A 334 -15.81 -1.61 12.19
C CYS A 334 -16.42 -3.00 11.96
N THR A 335 -17.55 -3.30 12.63
CA THR A 335 -18.28 -4.58 12.46
C THR A 335 -18.65 -4.87 10.99
N GLY A 336 -18.94 -3.82 10.21
CA GLY A 336 -19.25 -3.91 8.78
C GLY A 336 -18.04 -3.80 7.84
N GLY A 337 -16.82 -3.98 8.34
CA GLY A 337 -15.59 -3.82 7.57
C GLY A 337 -14.87 -2.50 7.83
N ARG A 338 -13.86 -2.20 7.02
CA ARG A 338 -13.04 -0.99 7.17
C ARG A 338 -13.70 0.21 6.51
N LYS A 339 -13.68 1.34 7.21
CA LYS A 339 -14.27 2.60 6.76
C LYS A 339 -13.21 3.70 6.74
N VAL A 340 -13.41 4.65 5.84
CA VAL A 340 -12.57 5.85 5.70
C VAL A 340 -13.46 7.06 5.89
N PHE A 341 -13.08 7.93 6.82
CA PHE A 341 -13.76 9.18 7.12
C PHE A 341 -12.88 10.38 6.79
N GLN A 342 -13.52 11.46 6.35
CA GLN A 342 -12.94 12.80 6.32
C GLN A 342 -13.54 13.63 7.44
N ALA A 343 -12.68 14.34 8.17
CA ALA A 343 -13.10 15.36 9.13
C ALA A 343 -12.74 16.76 8.57
N GLY A 344 -13.73 17.68 8.56
CA GLY A 344 -13.54 19.08 8.15
C GLY A 344 -12.85 19.92 9.22
N ASP A 345 -12.61 21.21 9.01
CA ASP A 345 -11.69 22.04 9.83
C ASP A 345 -11.89 22.00 11.36
N MET A 346 -13.11 21.81 11.85
CA MET A 346 -13.42 21.75 13.29
C MET A 346 -13.45 20.32 13.86
N TRP A 347 -13.31 19.30 13.02
CA TRP A 347 -13.41 17.86 13.34
C TRP A 347 -14.66 17.45 14.13
N ASP A 348 -15.69 18.30 14.09
CA ASP A 348 -16.94 18.08 14.81
C ASP A 348 -17.78 16.96 14.20
N THR A 349 -17.61 16.74 12.89
CA THR A 349 -18.34 15.75 12.11
C THR A 349 -17.40 14.95 11.23
N TRP A 350 -17.56 13.64 11.24
CA TRP A 350 -16.87 12.72 10.34
C TRP A 350 -17.82 12.31 9.23
N THR A 351 -17.40 12.52 7.98
CA THR A 351 -18.16 12.10 6.80
C THR A 351 -17.51 10.85 6.24
N GLU A 352 -18.26 9.74 6.15
CA GLU A 352 -17.76 8.55 5.45
C GLU A 352 -17.55 8.92 3.98
N THR A 353 -16.37 8.65 3.45
CA THR A 353 -16.00 8.97 2.07
C THR A 353 -15.58 7.71 1.32
N PRO A 354 -16.54 6.87 0.91
CA PRO A 354 -16.24 5.70 0.09
C PRO A 354 -15.55 6.15 -1.22
N GLY A 355 -14.46 5.47 -1.58
CA GLY A 355 -13.65 5.81 -2.76
C GLY A 355 -12.40 6.63 -2.48
N VAL A 356 -12.31 7.35 -1.35
CA VAL A 356 -11.04 7.90 -0.84
C VAL A 356 -10.23 6.76 -0.25
N LEU A 357 -8.96 6.63 -0.65
CA LEU A 357 -8.11 5.48 -0.29
C LEU A 357 -8.83 4.15 -0.56
N SER A 358 -9.35 3.99 -1.77
CA SER A 358 -10.37 2.97 -2.14
C SER A 358 -10.06 1.58 -1.60
N ARG A 359 -8.81 1.10 -1.70
CA ARG A 359 -8.40 -0.22 -1.19
C ARG A 359 -8.50 -0.39 0.34
N LEU A 360 -8.41 0.70 1.11
CA LEU A 360 -8.55 0.67 2.56
C LEU A 360 -10.00 0.54 3.00
N TRP A 361 -10.95 0.89 2.14
CA TRP A 361 -12.39 0.70 2.37
C TRP A 361 -12.83 -0.72 1.95
N THR A 362 -13.58 -1.43 2.80
CA THR A 362 -14.14 -2.76 2.47
C THR A 362 -15.48 -3.01 3.18
N SER A 363 -16.49 -3.52 2.44
CA SER A 363 -17.82 -3.88 2.97
C SER A 363 -17.91 -5.29 3.57
N GLU A 364 -16.93 -6.15 3.33
CA GLU A 364 -16.87 -7.45 4.00
C GLU A 364 -16.37 -7.27 5.44
N PRO A 365 -17.01 -7.93 6.42
CA PRO A 365 -16.44 -8.03 7.75
C PRO A 365 -15.06 -8.66 7.60
N ASN A 366 -14.01 -7.92 7.92
CA ASN A 366 -12.75 -8.49 8.32
C ASN A 366 -12.80 -8.54 9.85
N PRO A 367 -13.35 -9.60 10.47
CA PRO A 367 -13.52 -9.61 11.91
C PRO A 367 -12.18 -10.06 12.49
N ARG A 368 -11.22 -9.14 12.59
CA ARG A 368 -10.02 -9.29 13.43
C ARG A 368 -9.07 -10.43 13.04
N GLY A 369 -9.17 -10.99 11.83
CA GLY A 369 -8.27 -12.05 11.40
C GLY A 369 -6.86 -11.51 11.18
N LEU A 370 -5.85 -12.08 11.85
CA LEU A 370 -4.43 -11.73 11.66
C LEU A 370 -3.96 -11.86 10.20
N ASN A 371 -4.76 -12.48 9.34
CA ASN A 371 -4.46 -12.72 7.93
C ASN A 371 -4.77 -11.54 6.99
N PHE A 372 -5.48 -10.51 7.46
CA PHE A 372 -5.86 -9.36 6.63
C PHE A 372 -5.69 -8.01 7.34
N ALA A 373 -4.90 -7.97 8.41
CA ALA A 373 -4.71 -6.78 9.23
C ALA A 373 -4.09 -5.60 8.45
N LEU A 374 -4.66 -4.42 8.65
CA LEU A 374 -4.06 -3.13 8.29
C LEU A 374 -3.12 -2.72 9.43
N GLY A 375 -1.87 -2.42 9.15
CA GLY A 375 -0.85 -2.20 10.17
C GLY A 375 -0.66 -0.73 10.54
N ASP A 376 -0.19 0.05 9.58
CA ASP A 376 0.12 1.47 9.77
C ASP A 376 -0.18 2.31 8.53
N LEU A 377 -0.21 3.63 8.72
CA LEU A 377 -0.42 4.65 7.69
C LEU A 377 0.58 5.81 7.89
N LEU A 378 1.34 6.14 6.85
CA LEU A 378 2.35 7.21 6.87
C LEU A 378 2.19 8.10 5.65
N THR A 379 2.21 9.42 5.83
CA THR A 379 2.21 10.38 4.72
C THR A 379 3.63 10.84 4.43
N LEU A 380 3.99 10.94 3.15
CA LEU A 380 5.29 11.41 2.68
C LEU A 380 5.11 12.45 1.58
N ASN A 381 5.93 13.50 1.63
CA ASN A 381 5.99 14.52 0.58
C ASN A 381 7.29 14.33 -0.21
N PHE A 382 7.17 14.07 -1.51
CA PHE A 382 8.28 13.91 -2.44
C PHE A 382 8.16 14.94 -3.57
N GLY A 383 8.96 16.01 -3.48
CA GLY A 383 8.88 17.12 -4.43
C GLY A 383 7.49 17.74 -4.43
N ILE A 384 6.79 17.67 -5.58
CA ILE A 384 5.43 18.19 -5.75
C ILE A 384 4.33 17.16 -5.46
N ARG A 385 4.67 15.94 -5.05
CA ARG A 385 3.71 14.85 -4.82
C ARG A 385 3.68 14.44 -3.37
N SER A 386 2.49 14.50 -2.80
CA SER A 386 2.16 13.80 -1.56
C SER A 386 1.82 12.35 -1.86
N LEU A 387 2.24 11.45 -0.99
CA LEU A 387 1.97 10.01 -1.05
C LEU A 387 1.51 9.54 0.34
N MET A 388 0.72 8.49 0.36
CA MET A 388 0.48 7.69 1.55
C MET A 388 1.07 6.30 1.38
N LEU A 389 1.73 5.83 2.44
CA LEU A 389 2.18 4.47 2.59
C LEU A 389 1.32 3.76 3.62
N TYR A 390 0.99 2.51 3.37
CA TYR A 390 0.33 1.69 4.37
C TYR A 390 0.79 0.23 4.28
N THR A 391 0.63 -0.49 5.38
CA THR A 391 0.99 -1.91 5.47
C THR A 391 -0.26 -2.77 5.58
N GLN A 392 -0.33 -3.85 4.80
CA GLN A 392 -1.51 -4.70 4.78
C GLN A 392 -1.15 -6.18 4.59
N LYS A 393 -1.81 -7.05 5.34
CA LYS A 393 -1.73 -8.51 5.19
C LYS A 393 -2.73 -9.08 4.19
N GLY A 394 -2.45 -10.30 3.71
CA GLY A 394 -3.38 -11.09 2.92
C GLY A 394 -3.44 -10.75 1.44
N PHE A 395 -2.33 -10.24 0.89
CA PHE A 395 -2.18 -9.96 -0.54
C PHE A 395 -0.83 -10.48 -1.05
N PRO A 396 -0.70 -10.87 -2.34
CA PRO A 396 -1.78 -11.37 -3.20
C PRO A 396 -2.21 -12.78 -2.75
N GLN A 397 -3.50 -13.12 -2.87
CA GLN A 397 -4.00 -14.45 -2.51
C GLN A 397 -3.57 -15.52 -3.53
N GLY A 398 -3.38 -16.76 -3.06
CA GLY A 398 -3.07 -17.96 -3.84
C GLY A 398 -2.84 -19.17 -2.91
N GLU A 399 -3.22 -20.38 -3.35
CA GLU A 399 -3.10 -21.60 -2.53
C GLU A 399 -1.65 -21.79 -2.02
N GLY A 400 -1.49 -22.09 -0.73
CA GLY A 400 -0.19 -22.38 -0.11
C GLY A 400 0.68 -21.18 0.28
N LYS A 401 0.23 -19.93 0.10
CA LYS A 401 1.05 -18.74 0.43
C LYS A 401 0.91 -18.35 1.91
N ALA A 402 2.04 -18.39 2.62
CA ALA A 402 2.20 -17.80 3.94
C ALA A 402 1.70 -16.35 3.98
N ASN A 403 1.10 -15.96 5.11
CA ASN A 403 0.46 -14.65 5.28
C ASN A 403 1.48 -13.51 5.30
N ALA A 404 1.68 -12.88 4.15
CA ALA A 404 2.63 -11.80 3.91
C ALA A 404 2.10 -10.43 4.34
N LEU A 405 2.92 -9.63 5.03
CA LEU A 405 2.71 -8.19 5.21
C LEU A 405 3.32 -7.45 4.02
N HIS A 406 2.50 -6.71 3.29
CA HIS A 406 2.91 -5.91 2.15
C HIS A 406 2.99 -4.42 2.50
N LEU A 407 3.98 -3.74 1.93
CA LEU A 407 4.01 -2.28 1.84
C LEU A 407 3.28 -1.83 0.57
N TRP A 408 2.47 -0.80 0.71
CA TRP A 408 1.73 -0.17 -0.37
C TRP A 408 2.06 1.30 -0.47
N VAL A 409 1.95 1.83 -1.70
CA VAL A 409 2.02 3.26 -2.00
C VAL A 409 0.75 3.69 -2.72
N THR A 410 0.21 4.84 -2.35
CA THR A 410 -0.93 5.48 -3.02
C THR A 410 -0.80 7.00 -2.99
N ASP A 411 -1.37 7.65 -3.99
CA ASP A 411 -1.57 9.10 -4.00
C ASP A 411 -3.07 9.46 -3.99
N ASN A 412 -3.87 8.62 -3.33
CA ASN A 412 -5.34 8.66 -3.29
C ASN A 412 -6.02 8.40 -4.64
N SER A 413 -5.30 8.38 -5.76
CA SER A 413 -5.84 7.96 -7.07
C SER A 413 -5.35 6.59 -7.46
N ARG A 414 -4.02 6.45 -7.56
CA ARG A 414 -3.31 5.22 -7.89
C ARG A 414 -2.94 4.51 -6.62
N ALA A 415 -2.89 3.18 -6.67
CA ALA A 415 -2.37 2.37 -5.57
C ALA A 415 -1.62 1.18 -6.16
N ARG A 416 -0.49 0.79 -5.58
CA ARG A 416 0.20 -0.45 -5.96
C ARG A 416 1.00 -1.04 -4.80
N PRO A 417 1.18 -2.37 -4.78
CA PRO A 417 2.09 -2.99 -3.82
C PRO A 417 3.53 -2.62 -4.21
N VAL A 418 4.34 -2.36 -3.21
CA VAL A 418 5.80 -2.21 -3.34
C VAL A 418 6.44 -3.59 -3.20
N GLY A 419 6.04 -4.35 -2.20
CA GLY A 419 6.50 -5.71 -1.98
C GLY A 419 6.17 -6.23 -0.57
N PRO A 420 6.37 -7.54 -0.34
CA PRO A 420 6.30 -8.11 1.00
C PRO A 420 7.49 -7.63 1.84
N ILE A 421 7.19 -7.06 3.01
CA ILE A 421 8.18 -6.55 3.96
C ILE A 421 8.32 -7.44 5.21
N SER A 422 7.42 -8.43 5.35
CA SER A 422 7.46 -9.44 6.40
C SER A 422 6.61 -10.65 5.98
N MET A 423 7.01 -11.86 6.35
CA MET A 423 6.24 -13.08 6.14
C MET A 423 5.94 -13.76 7.48
N ASP A 424 4.74 -14.28 7.62
CA ASP A 424 4.39 -15.22 8.69
C ASP A 424 4.87 -16.62 8.33
N ASP A 425 5.21 -17.43 9.34
CA ASP A 425 5.44 -18.86 9.19
C ASP A 425 4.70 -19.64 10.29
N ASP A 426 4.93 -20.96 10.37
CA ASP A 426 4.28 -21.83 11.36
C ASP A 426 4.67 -21.51 12.81
N GLY A 427 5.82 -20.87 13.02
CA GLY A 427 6.37 -20.53 14.33
C GLY A 427 6.13 -19.08 14.74
N GLU A 428 6.10 -18.14 13.80
CA GLU A 428 6.14 -16.71 14.09
C GLU A 428 5.22 -15.89 13.17
N ARG A 429 4.46 -14.95 13.75
CA ARG A 429 3.53 -14.07 13.01
C ARG A 429 3.72 -12.61 13.35
N THR A 430 3.56 -11.75 12.35
CA THR A 430 3.52 -10.29 12.56
C THR A 430 2.13 -9.86 13.06
N VAL A 431 2.04 -9.19 14.20
CA VAL A 431 0.73 -8.86 14.82
C VAL A 431 0.42 -7.37 14.74
N ALA A 432 1.41 -6.52 14.98
CA ALA A 432 1.31 -5.07 14.90
C ALA A 432 2.57 -4.51 14.26
N ASN A 433 2.48 -3.36 13.59
CA ASN A 433 3.65 -2.76 12.95
C ASN A 433 3.48 -1.26 12.75
N ARG A 434 4.60 -0.54 12.63
CA ARG A 434 4.69 0.91 12.43
C ARG A 434 5.78 1.25 11.42
N LEU A 435 5.54 2.30 10.65
CA LEU A 435 6.46 2.88 9.69
C LEU A 435 7.04 4.18 10.24
N LEU A 436 8.31 4.42 9.95
CA LEU A 436 8.97 5.69 10.20
C LEU A 436 9.83 6.06 9.00
N HIS A 437 9.65 7.25 8.45
CA HIS A 437 10.60 7.84 7.51
C HIS A 437 11.50 8.83 8.24
N SER A 438 12.82 8.59 8.19
CA SER A 438 13.82 9.45 8.82
C SER A 438 15.14 9.34 8.06
N ASN A 439 15.81 10.45 7.79
CA ASN A 439 17.13 10.51 7.14
C ASN A 439 17.27 9.65 5.87
N ASN A 440 16.33 9.81 4.92
CA ASN A 440 16.32 9.07 3.64
C ASN A 440 16.26 7.53 3.78
N MET A 441 15.70 7.08 4.90
CA MET A 441 15.46 5.67 5.21
C MET A 441 14.01 5.51 5.69
N LEU A 442 13.38 4.43 5.25
CA LEU A 442 12.12 3.96 5.80
C LEU A 442 12.43 2.82 6.77
N TYR A 443 11.75 2.79 7.91
CA TYR A 443 11.90 1.75 8.92
C TYR A 443 10.57 1.07 9.17
N LEU A 444 10.62 -0.24 9.40
CA LEU A 444 9.51 -1.05 9.90
C LEU A 444 9.82 -1.48 11.33
N LEU A 445 9.03 -0.99 12.29
CA LEU A 445 9.00 -1.52 13.65
C LEU A 445 7.83 -2.49 13.76
N HIS A 446 8.07 -3.76 14.04
CA HIS A 446 6.98 -4.76 14.07
C HIS A 446 7.05 -5.70 15.28
N GLU A 447 5.86 -5.99 15.82
CA GLU A 447 5.64 -7.03 16.82
C GLU A 447 5.57 -8.38 16.13
N ARG A 448 6.40 -9.30 16.59
CA ARG A 448 6.35 -10.69 16.18
C ARG A 448 6.06 -11.59 17.37
N ARG A 449 5.13 -12.51 17.14
CA ARG A 449 4.59 -13.45 18.13
C ARG A 449 4.99 -14.86 17.74
N ASP A 450 5.65 -15.57 18.66
CA ASP A 450 5.85 -17.02 18.59
C ASP A 450 5.02 -17.75 19.67
N GLN A 451 5.19 -19.08 19.79
CA GLN A 451 4.45 -19.92 20.76
C GLN A 451 4.77 -19.58 22.24
N SER A 452 5.87 -18.88 22.50
CA SER A 452 6.42 -18.68 23.85
C SER A 452 6.52 -17.22 24.28
N THR A 453 6.76 -16.27 23.36
CA THR A 453 6.94 -14.84 23.71
C THR A 453 6.65 -13.88 22.53
N ASN A 454 6.33 -12.60 22.82
CA ASN A 454 6.18 -11.53 21.82
C ASN A 454 7.37 -10.56 21.88
N GLY A 455 8.05 -10.33 20.76
CA GLY A 455 9.17 -9.39 20.66
C GLY A 455 8.94 -8.29 19.63
N ILE A 456 9.69 -7.20 19.75
CA ILE A 456 9.70 -6.11 18.79
C ILE A 456 10.98 -6.13 17.98
N PHE A 457 10.85 -6.06 16.66
CA PHE A 457 11.95 -6.06 15.71
C PHE A 457 11.94 -4.80 14.85
N LEU A 458 13.11 -4.43 14.35
CA LEU A 458 13.31 -3.29 13.46
C LEU A 458 13.92 -3.78 12.14
N SER A 459 13.39 -3.30 11.01
CA SER A 459 13.93 -3.55 9.68
C SER A 459 14.14 -2.23 8.91
N PRO A 460 15.24 -2.08 8.15
CA PRO A 460 15.41 -0.99 7.21
C PRO A 460 14.71 -1.35 5.89
N LEU A 461 14.02 -0.39 5.30
CA LEU A 461 13.26 -0.53 4.07
C LEU A 461 13.81 0.41 2.99
N LYS A 462 15.13 0.39 2.76
CA LYS A 462 15.79 1.29 1.82
C LYS A 462 15.43 0.97 0.37
N GLU A 463 15.50 -0.31 0.00
CA GLU A 463 15.17 -0.77 -1.35
C GLU A 463 13.70 -0.46 -1.69
N GLU A 464 12.81 -0.64 -0.71
CA GLU A 464 11.39 -0.31 -0.84
C GLU A 464 11.16 1.20 -0.94
N LEU A 465 11.87 2.01 -0.15
CA LEU A 465 11.80 3.47 -0.23
C LEU A 465 12.27 3.98 -1.61
N ASP A 466 13.36 3.44 -2.13
CA ASP A 466 13.86 3.79 -3.46
C ASP A 466 12.86 3.36 -4.56
N THR A 467 12.20 2.21 -4.38
CA THR A 467 11.11 1.76 -5.26
C THR A 467 9.92 2.71 -5.20
N ILE A 468 9.52 3.16 -4.01
CA ILE A 468 8.45 4.15 -3.82
C ILE A 468 8.77 5.45 -4.55
N MET A 469 10.01 5.96 -4.41
CA MET A 469 10.44 7.16 -5.12
C MET A 469 10.40 6.99 -6.64
N SER A 470 10.83 5.83 -7.14
CA SER A 470 10.75 5.49 -8.57
C SER A 470 9.31 5.46 -9.08
N VAL A 471 8.38 4.87 -8.32
CA VAL A 471 6.95 4.84 -8.63
C VAL A 471 6.38 6.26 -8.67
N ALA A 472 6.67 7.08 -7.67
CA ALA A 472 6.18 8.45 -7.59
C ALA A 472 6.64 9.30 -8.78
N ASN A 473 7.91 9.17 -9.17
CA ASN A 473 8.47 9.83 -10.35
C ASN A 473 7.83 9.32 -11.65
N SER A 474 7.58 8.02 -11.77
CA SER A 474 6.91 7.43 -12.94
C SER A 474 5.50 7.99 -13.10
N TRP A 475 4.72 8.06 -12.01
CA TRP A 475 3.40 8.68 -12.02
C TRP A 475 3.47 10.17 -12.40
N ALA A 476 4.51 10.88 -11.95
CA ALA A 476 4.73 12.27 -12.33
C ALA A 476 4.95 12.47 -13.82
N LEU A 477 5.81 11.67 -14.42
CA LEU A 477 6.10 11.73 -15.85
C LEU A 477 4.88 11.36 -16.68
N MET A 478 4.10 10.37 -16.23
CA MET A 478 2.86 9.99 -16.90
C MET A 478 1.82 11.11 -16.86
N ASP A 479 1.66 11.80 -15.73
CA ASP A 479 0.75 12.95 -15.66
C ASP A 479 1.22 14.09 -16.60
N ILE A 480 2.52 14.36 -16.68
CA ILE A 480 3.06 15.36 -17.62
C ILE A 480 2.78 14.94 -19.07
N PHE A 481 2.97 13.66 -19.40
CA PHE A 481 2.69 13.11 -20.72
C PHE A 481 1.22 13.30 -21.11
N PHE A 482 0.28 12.91 -20.26
CA PHE A 482 -1.16 13.07 -20.52
C PHE A 482 -1.58 14.53 -20.59
N SER A 483 -1.03 15.38 -19.71
CA SER A 483 -1.30 16.83 -19.75
C SER A 483 -0.83 17.45 -21.08
N GLY A 484 0.30 16.98 -21.62
CA GLY A 484 0.80 17.39 -22.94
C GLY A 484 -0.12 16.99 -24.10
N LEU A 485 -0.98 15.98 -23.91
CA LEU A 485 -2.02 15.55 -24.84
C LEU A 485 -3.39 16.19 -24.53
N SER A 486 -3.44 17.19 -23.65
CA SER A 486 -4.71 17.80 -23.17
C SER A 486 -5.65 16.80 -22.50
N ILE A 487 -5.13 15.67 -22.01
CA ILE A 487 -5.88 14.68 -21.25
C ILE A 487 -5.87 15.12 -19.78
N PRO A 488 -7.03 15.36 -19.16
CA PRO A 488 -7.09 15.73 -17.75
C PRO A 488 -6.45 14.64 -16.88
N THR A 489 -5.55 15.03 -15.97
CA THR A 489 -4.86 14.11 -15.07
C THR A 489 -5.46 14.09 -13.67
N ASP A 490 -6.24 15.12 -13.32
CA ASP A 490 -7.01 15.12 -12.08
C ASP A 490 -7.97 13.93 -12.07
N GLY A 491 -7.85 13.10 -11.03
CA GLY A 491 -8.61 11.87 -10.86
C GLY A 491 -8.31 10.75 -11.87
N LEU A 492 -7.31 10.87 -12.74
CA LEU A 492 -6.88 9.80 -13.63
C LEU A 492 -6.14 8.72 -12.84
N VAL A 493 -6.64 7.49 -12.90
CA VAL A 493 -6.16 6.36 -12.09
C VAL A 493 -5.32 5.40 -12.92
N ALA A 494 -5.73 5.12 -14.14
CA ALA A 494 -5.07 4.13 -14.98
C ALA A 494 -5.33 4.39 -16.47
N SER A 495 -4.43 3.88 -17.32
CA SER A 495 -4.53 4.04 -18.77
C SER A 495 -4.02 2.78 -19.49
N LEU A 496 -4.80 2.24 -20.43
CA LEU A 496 -4.42 1.14 -21.31
C LEU A 496 -4.29 1.66 -22.75
N SER A 497 -3.08 1.62 -23.32
CA SER A 497 -2.82 2.08 -24.70
C SER A 497 -1.69 1.25 -25.36
N ASP A 498 -0.55 1.86 -25.71
CA ASP A 498 0.51 1.19 -26.49
C ASP A 498 1.31 0.12 -25.73
N LEU A 499 1.29 0.14 -24.40
CA LEU A 499 2.09 -0.78 -23.60
C LEU A 499 1.34 -2.12 -23.48
N ALA A 500 1.78 -3.14 -24.21
CA ALA A 500 1.10 -4.43 -24.26
C ALA A 500 2.01 -5.60 -24.67
N THR A 501 1.61 -6.80 -24.26
CA THR A 501 2.05 -8.11 -24.78
C THR A 501 0.83 -8.80 -25.41
N PRO A 502 0.99 -9.93 -26.15
CA PRO A 502 -0.14 -10.61 -26.79
C PRO A 502 -1.29 -11.01 -25.83
N ASP A 503 -0.96 -11.22 -24.56
CA ASP A 503 -1.84 -11.71 -23.50
C ASP A 503 -2.10 -10.67 -22.38
N THR A 504 -1.44 -9.52 -22.41
CA THR A 504 -1.54 -8.50 -21.35
C THR A 504 -1.59 -7.09 -21.93
N TRP A 505 -2.61 -6.33 -21.57
CA TRP A 505 -2.66 -4.89 -21.79
C TRP A 505 -2.16 -4.18 -20.53
N ILE A 506 -1.01 -3.53 -20.63
CA ILE A 506 -0.28 -3.02 -19.47
C ILE A 506 -0.77 -1.61 -19.14
N ASP A 507 -1.09 -1.40 -17.87
CA ASP A 507 -1.42 -0.07 -17.37
C ASP A 507 -0.19 0.83 -17.39
N MET A 508 -0.30 1.99 -18.04
CA MET A 508 0.79 2.95 -18.18
C MET A 508 1.22 3.55 -16.83
N TYR A 509 0.38 3.50 -15.79
CA TYR A 509 0.77 3.84 -14.41
C TYR A 509 1.34 2.65 -13.62
N HIS A 510 1.38 1.46 -14.23
CA HIS A 510 1.89 0.21 -13.67
C HIS A 510 1.22 -0.19 -12.34
N CYS A 511 -0.09 -0.01 -12.24
CA CYS A 511 -0.88 -0.42 -11.07
C CYS A 511 -1.65 -1.72 -11.32
N VAL A 512 -2.54 -1.74 -12.31
CA VAL A 512 -3.39 -2.92 -12.62
C VAL A 512 -3.43 -3.16 -14.13
N ASN A 513 -2.87 -4.27 -14.60
CA ASN A 513 -2.95 -4.67 -16.00
C ASN A 513 -4.29 -5.34 -16.33
N ALA A 514 -4.66 -5.36 -17.62
CA ALA A 514 -5.75 -6.19 -18.13
C ALA A 514 -5.20 -7.45 -18.80
N THR A 515 -5.92 -8.56 -18.67
CA THR A 515 -5.61 -9.81 -19.37
C THR A 515 -6.32 -9.83 -20.71
N VAL A 516 -5.62 -10.24 -21.76
CA VAL A 516 -6.13 -10.31 -23.12
C VAL A 516 -6.18 -11.76 -23.57
N THR A 517 -7.24 -12.14 -24.29
CA THR A 517 -7.46 -13.49 -24.79
C THR A 517 -7.89 -13.43 -26.24
N ASN A 518 -7.20 -14.18 -27.10
CA ASN A 518 -7.53 -14.35 -28.53
C ASN A 518 -7.75 -13.03 -29.29
N ALA A 519 -6.98 -11.98 -28.99
CA ALA A 519 -7.07 -10.68 -29.65
C ALA A 519 -5.75 -10.34 -30.36
N GLU A 520 -5.84 -9.52 -31.39
CA GLU A 520 -4.68 -9.03 -32.14
C GLU A 520 -4.26 -7.66 -31.61
N MET A 521 -2.98 -7.50 -31.31
CA MET A 521 -2.43 -6.22 -30.88
C MET A 521 -2.43 -5.23 -32.04
N THR A 522 -2.90 -4.02 -31.77
CA THR A 522 -3.01 -2.91 -32.72
C THR A 522 -2.37 -1.65 -32.10
N PRO A 523 -2.02 -0.62 -32.90
CA PRO A 523 -1.58 0.64 -32.32
C PRO A 523 -2.59 1.14 -31.29
N HIS A 524 -2.12 1.45 -30.08
CA HIS A 524 -2.91 1.96 -28.97
C HIS A 524 -3.96 1.01 -28.36
N GLY A 525 -4.00 -0.28 -28.72
CA GLY A 525 -4.93 -1.22 -28.11
C GLY A 525 -5.03 -2.58 -28.80
N PHE A 526 -6.24 -3.12 -28.89
CA PHE A 526 -6.47 -4.47 -29.40
C PHE A 526 -7.67 -4.54 -30.34
N ARG A 527 -7.54 -5.41 -31.34
CA ARG A 527 -8.61 -5.85 -32.23
C ARG A 527 -9.11 -7.22 -31.81
N PHE A 528 -10.41 -7.31 -31.57
CA PHE A 528 -11.10 -8.51 -31.11
C PHE A 528 -11.87 -9.13 -32.28
N THR A 529 -11.45 -10.32 -32.70
CA THR A 529 -12.03 -11.03 -33.83
C THR A 529 -12.55 -12.40 -33.40
N GLY A 530 -13.87 -12.58 -33.48
CA GLY A 530 -14.53 -13.87 -33.27
C GLY A 530 -14.81 -14.25 -31.79
N PRO A 531 -15.43 -15.42 -31.58
CA PRO A 531 -15.90 -15.86 -30.26
C PRO A 531 -14.75 -16.04 -29.26
N GLY A 532 -14.96 -15.60 -28.02
CA GLY A 532 -13.96 -15.71 -26.94
C GLY A 532 -12.81 -14.71 -27.01
N SER A 533 -12.86 -13.74 -27.93
CA SER A 533 -11.87 -12.66 -28.04
C SER A 533 -12.25 -11.50 -27.12
N LYS A 534 -11.46 -11.27 -26.06
CA LYS A 534 -11.77 -10.24 -25.07
C LYS A 534 -10.53 -9.76 -24.32
N ALA A 535 -10.64 -8.58 -23.74
CA ALA A 535 -9.76 -8.14 -22.66
C ALA A 535 -10.58 -7.94 -21.39
N VAL A 536 -10.04 -8.38 -20.26
CA VAL A 536 -10.64 -8.28 -18.93
C VAL A 536 -9.71 -7.49 -18.04
N TRP A 537 -10.22 -6.40 -17.48
CA TRP A 537 -9.47 -5.53 -16.57
C TRP A 537 -10.02 -5.64 -15.15
N PRO A 538 -9.35 -6.42 -14.26
CA PRO A 538 -9.84 -6.72 -12.92
C PRO A 538 -9.55 -5.58 -11.95
N VAL A 539 -10.41 -4.57 -11.92
CA VAL A 539 -10.21 -3.34 -11.14
C VAL A 539 -10.60 -3.47 -9.65
N ASN A 540 -11.55 -4.35 -9.33
CA ASN A 540 -12.07 -4.51 -7.98
C ASN A 540 -12.53 -5.95 -7.69
N ARG A 541 -11.78 -6.93 -8.22
CA ARG A 541 -12.10 -8.37 -8.08
C ARG A 541 -11.51 -8.91 -6.78
N GLY A 542 -12.33 -9.55 -5.95
CA GLY A 542 -11.98 -10.00 -4.59
C GLY A 542 -10.73 -10.87 -4.50
N GLU A 543 -10.64 -11.87 -5.37
CA GLU A 543 -9.56 -12.88 -5.38
C GLU A 543 -8.20 -12.35 -5.86
N LEU A 544 -8.20 -11.26 -6.66
CA LEU A 544 -7.01 -10.86 -7.43
C LEU A 544 -6.61 -9.39 -7.23
N ASN A 545 -7.56 -8.43 -7.15
CA ASN A 545 -7.29 -6.99 -7.26
C ASN A 545 -8.42 -6.09 -6.70
N ARG A 546 -8.58 -5.96 -5.37
CA ARG A 546 -9.43 -4.92 -4.74
C ARG A 546 -8.75 -3.53 -4.66
N GLN A 547 -8.13 -3.08 -5.76
CA GLN A 547 -7.38 -1.82 -5.75
C GLN A 547 -8.29 -0.61 -5.95
N TYR A 548 -9.31 -0.73 -6.80
CA TYR A 548 -10.14 0.39 -7.26
C TYR A 548 -11.59 0.29 -6.79
N THR A 549 -11.84 0.07 -5.50
CA THR A 549 -13.20 -0.02 -4.93
C THR A 549 -14.06 1.23 -5.18
N PHE A 550 -13.45 2.36 -5.56
CA PHE A 550 -14.17 3.59 -5.95
C PHE A 550 -15.13 3.35 -7.11
N VAL A 551 -14.87 2.35 -7.96
CA VAL A 551 -15.72 2.04 -9.13
C VAL A 551 -17.14 1.66 -8.70
N ASP A 552 -17.35 1.18 -7.48
CA ASP A 552 -18.68 0.89 -6.95
C ASP A 552 -19.54 2.15 -6.71
N TYR A 553 -18.92 3.34 -6.70
CA TYR A 553 -19.55 4.61 -6.34
C TYR A 553 -19.49 5.63 -7.46
N ASN A 554 -18.27 5.92 -7.95
CA ASN A 554 -18.01 7.03 -8.85
C ASN A 554 -16.84 6.70 -9.80
N PHE A 555 -17.10 6.63 -11.11
CA PHE A 555 -16.03 6.51 -12.10
C PHE A 555 -16.42 7.07 -13.47
N SER A 556 -15.40 7.37 -14.28
CA SER A 556 -15.53 7.51 -15.74
C SER A 556 -14.54 6.56 -16.42
N LEU A 557 -15.05 5.70 -17.31
CA LEU A 557 -14.26 4.87 -18.21
C LEU A 557 -14.40 5.44 -19.61
N VAL A 558 -13.31 5.90 -20.21
CA VAL A 558 -13.29 6.46 -21.57
C VAL A 558 -12.48 5.52 -22.46
N ALA A 559 -12.92 5.28 -23.69
CA ALA A 559 -12.18 4.50 -24.67
C ALA A 559 -12.45 5.02 -26.08
N THR A 560 -11.57 4.69 -27.02
CA THR A 560 -11.83 4.81 -28.45
C THR A 560 -12.27 3.45 -28.98
N ALA A 561 -13.42 3.40 -29.64
CA ALA A 561 -13.97 2.18 -30.22
C ALA A 561 -14.08 2.31 -31.74
N VAL A 562 -13.71 1.26 -32.46
CA VAL A 562 -13.86 1.15 -33.91
C VAL A 562 -14.62 -0.11 -34.24
N ILE A 563 -15.60 0.01 -35.13
CA ILE A 563 -16.33 -1.14 -35.65
C ILE A 563 -15.84 -1.34 -37.07
N GLU A 564 -14.96 -2.30 -37.31
CA GLU A 564 -14.41 -2.54 -38.65
C GLU A 564 -15.45 -3.11 -39.61
N ARG A 565 -16.33 -3.98 -39.08
CA ARG A 565 -17.40 -4.61 -39.84
C ARG A 565 -18.65 -4.72 -38.98
N VAL A 566 -19.80 -4.45 -39.58
CA VAL A 566 -21.10 -4.64 -38.93
C VAL A 566 -21.21 -6.11 -38.51
N PRO A 567 -21.48 -6.41 -37.23
CA PRO A 567 -21.54 -7.77 -36.75
C PRO A 567 -22.80 -8.49 -37.26
N ALA A 568 -22.79 -9.82 -37.31
CA ALA A 568 -23.99 -10.59 -37.66
C ALA A 568 -25.02 -10.66 -36.52
N GLY A 569 -24.58 -10.45 -35.28
CA GLY A 569 -25.37 -10.38 -34.06
C GLY A 569 -24.98 -9.19 -33.17
N SER A 570 -25.58 -9.05 -31.99
CA SER A 570 -25.16 -8.00 -31.04
C SER A 570 -23.82 -8.39 -30.41
N VAL A 571 -22.80 -7.53 -30.55
CA VAL A 571 -21.44 -7.77 -30.08
C VAL A 571 -21.06 -6.70 -29.05
N PRO A 572 -20.58 -7.09 -27.85
CA PRO A 572 -20.17 -6.12 -26.85
C PRO A 572 -18.88 -5.40 -27.27
N LEU A 573 -18.86 -4.08 -27.06
CA LEU A 573 -17.68 -3.23 -27.26
C LEU A 573 -16.92 -3.07 -25.96
N LEU A 574 -17.59 -2.55 -24.94
CA LEU A 574 -17.05 -2.42 -23.59
C LEU A 574 -18.16 -2.35 -22.54
N GLY A 575 -17.80 -2.65 -21.29
CA GLY A 575 -18.70 -2.50 -20.16
C GLY A 575 -18.06 -2.88 -18.84
N VAL A 576 -18.88 -2.88 -17.80
CA VAL A 576 -18.51 -3.25 -16.43
C VAL A 576 -19.38 -4.38 -15.93
N LYS A 577 -18.78 -5.35 -15.23
CA LYS A 577 -19.49 -6.52 -14.68
C LYS A 577 -19.57 -6.48 -13.16
N LEU A 578 -20.65 -7.08 -12.66
CA LEU A 578 -20.80 -7.45 -11.26
C LEU A 578 -20.06 -8.75 -10.97
N GLU A 579 -19.47 -8.84 -9.79
CA GLU A 579 -18.76 -10.03 -9.34
C GLU A 579 -19.69 -11.25 -9.32
N HIS A 580 -19.19 -12.41 -9.75
CA HIS A 580 -19.94 -13.67 -9.85
C HIS A 580 -21.27 -13.59 -10.64
N SER A 581 -21.47 -12.55 -11.45
CA SER A 581 -22.70 -12.39 -12.23
C SER A 581 -22.58 -13.05 -13.60
N ASN A 582 -23.59 -13.85 -13.95
CA ASN A 582 -23.77 -14.39 -15.30
C ASN A 582 -24.47 -13.38 -16.25
N ARG A 583 -24.79 -12.17 -15.78
CA ARG A 583 -25.38 -11.12 -16.63
C ARG A 583 -24.31 -10.57 -17.59
N ARG A 584 -24.73 -10.16 -18.80
CA ARG A 584 -23.84 -9.57 -19.82
C ARG A 584 -23.02 -8.37 -19.32
N GLY A 585 -23.56 -7.60 -18.37
CA GLY A 585 -22.89 -6.49 -17.69
C GLY A 585 -23.86 -5.68 -16.83
N PHE A 586 -23.33 -4.82 -15.96
CA PHE A 586 -24.08 -3.83 -15.19
C PHE A 586 -24.33 -2.57 -16.00
N ILE A 587 -23.28 -2.05 -16.65
CA ILE A 587 -23.37 -1.03 -17.70
C ILE A 587 -22.55 -1.54 -18.88
N GLY A 588 -23.13 -1.52 -20.08
CA GLY A 588 -22.43 -2.00 -21.27
C GLY A 588 -22.91 -1.32 -22.54
N LEU A 589 -22.00 -1.19 -23.50
CA LEU A 589 -22.27 -0.75 -24.86
C LEU A 589 -21.94 -1.90 -25.83
N SER A 590 -22.89 -2.20 -26.70
CA SER A 590 -22.77 -3.20 -27.78
C SER A 590 -23.10 -2.58 -29.13
N CYS A 591 -22.69 -3.23 -30.21
CA CYS A 591 -23.16 -2.93 -31.56
C CYS A 591 -24.04 -4.06 -32.07
N THR A 592 -25.22 -3.69 -32.59
CA THR A 592 -26.20 -4.61 -33.17
C THR A 592 -25.88 -4.96 -34.62
N ALA A 593 -26.57 -5.98 -35.15
CA ALA A 593 -26.49 -6.35 -36.56
C ALA A 593 -26.99 -5.28 -37.54
N GLU A 594 -27.74 -4.28 -37.04
CA GLU A 594 -28.16 -3.11 -37.82
C GLU A 594 -27.07 -2.01 -37.87
N GLY A 595 -25.92 -2.23 -37.21
CA GLY A 595 -24.88 -1.21 -37.06
C GLY A 595 -25.26 -0.11 -36.06
N LYS A 596 -26.24 -0.34 -35.18
CA LYS A 596 -26.65 0.61 -34.15
C LYS A 596 -26.05 0.26 -32.80
N GLY A 597 -25.72 1.29 -32.02
CA GLY A 597 -25.33 1.12 -30.62
C GLY A 597 -26.51 0.65 -29.76
N GLU A 598 -26.26 -0.30 -28.89
CA GLU A 598 -27.22 -0.83 -27.92
C GLU A 598 -26.59 -0.71 -26.52
N VAL A 599 -27.25 0.04 -25.64
CA VAL A 599 -26.77 0.30 -24.28
C VAL A 599 -27.61 -0.50 -23.29
N SER A 600 -26.94 -1.24 -22.40
CA SER A 600 -27.55 -1.92 -21.26
C SER A 600 -27.22 -1.17 -19.97
N LEU A 601 -28.25 -0.83 -19.19
CA LEU A 601 -28.16 -0.22 -17.85
C LEU A 601 -28.98 -1.08 -16.88
N ASP A 602 -28.30 -1.84 -16.02
CA ASP A 602 -28.89 -2.82 -15.10
C ASP A 602 -29.91 -3.77 -15.79
N GLY A 603 -29.54 -4.28 -16.95
CA GLY A 603 -30.38 -5.18 -17.75
C GLY A 603 -31.44 -4.49 -18.61
N ASN A 604 -31.73 -3.21 -18.39
CA ASN A 604 -32.59 -2.43 -19.27
C ASN A 604 -31.82 -2.00 -20.51
N THR A 605 -32.34 -2.37 -21.69
CA THR A 605 -31.66 -2.16 -22.97
C THR A 605 -32.31 -1.02 -23.74
N THR A 606 -31.51 -0.07 -24.19
CA THR A 606 -31.94 1.04 -25.06
C THR A 606 -31.10 1.03 -26.34
N ARG A 607 -31.74 1.22 -27.50
CA ARG A 607 -31.05 1.33 -28.78
C ARG A 607 -30.83 2.79 -29.15
N SER A 608 -29.63 3.10 -29.61
CA SER A 608 -29.32 4.39 -30.22
C SER A 608 -30.09 4.57 -31.52
N SER A 609 -30.47 5.81 -31.81
CA SER A 609 -31.08 6.19 -33.09
C SER A 609 -30.05 6.31 -34.23
N SER A 610 -28.77 6.48 -33.93
CA SER A 610 -27.71 6.68 -34.93
C SER A 610 -26.96 5.40 -35.28
N ASN A 611 -26.68 5.22 -36.58
CA ASN A 611 -25.83 4.15 -37.07
C ASN A 611 -24.35 4.49 -36.84
N TRP A 612 -23.57 3.47 -36.50
CA TRP A 612 -22.12 3.51 -36.45
C TRP A 612 -21.57 3.26 -37.85
N GLU A 613 -20.59 4.06 -38.25
CA GLU A 613 -19.93 3.97 -39.54
C GLU A 613 -18.75 2.99 -39.44
N PRO A 614 -18.68 1.95 -40.29
CA PRO A 614 -17.56 1.03 -40.25
C PRO A 614 -16.21 1.73 -40.48
N GLY A 615 -15.20 1.38 -39.68
CA GLY A 615 -13.86 1.95 -39.71
C GLY A 615 -13.73 3.35 -39.10
N ARG A 616 -14.84 3.98 -38.66
CA ARG A 616 -14.78 5.26 -37.94
C ARG A 616 -14.45 5.04 -36.47
N GLU A 617 -13.58 5.89 -35.94
CA GLU A 617 -13.30 5.97 -34.51
C GLU A 617 -14.39 6.76 -33.79
N TYR A 618 -14.88 6.20 -32.69
CA TYR A 618 -15.84 6.85 -31.80
C TYR A 618 -15.26 6.93 -30.39
N GLN A 619 -15.35 8.09 -29.76
CA GLN A 619 -15.04 8.21 -28.34
C GLN A 619 -16.25 7.72 -27.54
N VAL A 620 -16.06 6.70 -26.71
CA VAL A 620 -17.10 6.18 -25.82
C VAL A 620 -16.74 6.48 -24.38
N ALA A 621 -17.72 6.88 -23.57
CA ALA A 621 -17.55 6.94 -22.12
C ALA A 621 -18.68 6.23 -21.38
N ILE A 622 -18.33 5.46 -20.35
CA ILE A 622 -19.25 4.90 -19.36
C ILE A 622 -18.99 5.62 -18.04
N MET A 623 -20.04 6.14 -17.43
CA MET A 623 -19.95 6.82 -16.14
C MET A 623 -20.97 6.27 -15.16
N LEU A 624 -20.52 6.10 -13.92
CA LEU A 624 -21.38 5.83 -12.77
C LEU A 624 -21.16 6.94 -11.76
N ARG A 625 -22.23 7.63 -11.35
CA ARG A 625 -22.19 8.69 -10.34
C ARG A 625 -23.30 8.53 -9.32
N ASP A 626 -22.97 8.19 -8.08
CA ASP A 626 -23.96 8.08 -6.99
C ASP A 626 -25.17 7.22 -7.42
N ASN A 627 -24.90 6.09 -8.08
CA ASN A 627 -25.92 5.18 -8.64
C ASN A 627 -26.73 5.75 -9.82
N ARG A 628 -26.14 6.67 -10.57
CA ARG A 628 -26.64 7.12 -11.87
C ARG A 628 -25.68 6.68 -12.96
N GLY A 629 -26.19 5.86 -13.88
CA GLY A 629 -25.41 5.29 -14.98
C GLY A 629 -25.63 6.10 -16.24
N SER A 630 -24.58 6.42 -16.99
CA SER A 630 -24.70 7.08 -18.29
C SER A 630 -23.64 6.59 -19.28
N VAL A 631 -24.01 6.61 -20.56
CA VAL A 631 -23.13 6.26 -21.67
C VAL A 631 -23.12 7.41 -22.67
N TYR A 632 -21.91 7.79 -23.09
CA TYR A 632 -21.65 8.85 -24.06
C TYR A 632 -20.98 8.28 -25.30
N VAL A 633 -21.31 8.86 -26.46
CA VAL A 633 -20.61 8.66 -27.73
C VAL A 633 -20.29 10.03 -28.31
N ASP A 634 -19.03 10.28 -28.64
CA ASP A 634 -18.50 11.57 -29.12
C ASP A 634 -18.93 12.76 -28.23
N GLY A 635 -18.93 12.55 -26.90
CA GLY A 635 -19.33 13.55 -25.92
C GLY A 635 -20.83 13.86 -25.86
N VAL A 636 -21.69 13.03 -26.48
CA VAL A 636 -23.15 13.13 -26.45
C VAL A 636 -23.73 11.95 -25.67
N VAL A 637 -24.65 12.23 -24.73
CA VAL A 637 -25.35 11.19 -23.96
C VAL A 637 -26.24 10.38 -24.90
N VAL A 638 -26.02 9.06 -24.97
CA VAL A 638 -26.85 8.12 -25.75
C VAL A 638 -27.82 7.32 -24.88
N ALA A 639 -27.52 7.16 -23.60
CA ALA A 639 -28.42 6.57 -22.62
C ALA A 639 -28.02 7.00 -21.20
N SER A 640 -29.01 7.10 -20.32
CA SER A 640 -28.83 7.39 -18.91
C SER A 640 -29.91 6.74 -18.06
N SER A 641 -29.58 6.44 -16.81
CA SER A 641 -30.51 5.93 -15.81
C SER A 641 -30.23 6.62 -14.47
N GLU A 642 -31.27 7.20 -13.87
CA GLU A 642 -31.22 7.84 -12.56
C GLU A 642 -31.44 6.86 -11.40
N THR A 643 -31.76 5.59 -11.70
CA THR A 643 -32.25 4.61 -10.72
C THR A 643 -31.43 3.32 -10.74
N MET A 644 -30.10 3.41 -10.88
CA MET A 644 -29.25 2.22 -10.75
C MET A 644 -29.25 1.74 -9.28
N PRO A 645 -29.16 0.43 -9.01
CA PRO A 645 -29.14 -0.07 -7.64
C PRO A 645 -27.84 0.30 -6.92
N THR A 646 -27.96 0.71 -5.65
CA THR A 646 -26.81 1.03 -4.80
C THR A 646 -26.01 -0.22 -4.42
N LEU A 647 -24.76 -0.07 -3.97
CA LEU A 647 -23.97 -1.19 -3.46
C LEU A 647 -24.70 -1.94 -2.33
N GLU A 648 -25.35 -1.20 -1.43
CA GLU A 648 -26.14 -1.75 -0.32
C GLU A 648 -27.38 -2.51 -0.81
N THR A 649 -27.94 -2.12 -1.96
CA THR A 649 -29.12 -2.78 -2.55
C THR A 649 -28.73 -4.03 -3.32
N ARG A 650 -27.63 -3.98 -4.07
CA ARG A 650 -27.19 -5.09 -4.93
C ARG A 650 -26.34 -6.13 -4.20
N PHE A 651 -25.71 -5.78 -3.07
CA PHE A 651 -24.81 -6.62 -2.26
C PHE A 651 -23.59 -7.23 -2.98
N ILE A 652 -23.43 -6.98 -4.27
CA ILE A 652 -22.40 -7.54 -5.14
C ILE A 652 -21.61 -6.39 -5.73
N GLN A 653 -20.28 -6.42 -5.61
CA GLN A 653 -19.38 -5.35 -6.11
C GLN A 653 -19.21 -5.41 -7.63
N LEU A 654 -18.78 -4.28 -8.23
CA LEU A 654 -18.27 -4.27 -9.60
C LEU A 654 -16.87 -4.85 -9.56
N SER A 655 -16.58 -5.85 -10.40
CA SER A 655 -15.34 -6.61 -10.33
C SER A 655 -14.35 -6.26 -11.44
N GLU A 656 -14.84 -6.11 -12.66
CA GLU A 656 -14.01 -5.99 -13.86
C GLU A 656 -14.66 -5.16 -14.96
N PHE A 657 -13.82 -4.47 -15.73
CA PHE A 657 -14.20 -3.96 -17.04
C PHE A 657 -13.88 -5.01 -18.09
N TYR A 658 -14.71 -5.09 -19.12
CA TYR A 658 -14.45 -5.93 -20.28
C TYR A 658 -14.41 -5.10 -21.55
N PHE A 659 -13.60 -5.55 -22.51
CA PHE A 659 -13.46 -4.99 -23.85
C PHE A 659 -13.55 -6.12 -24.87
N GLY A 660 -14.28 -5.91 -25.96
CA GLY A 660 -14.52 -6.93 -26.96
C GLY A 660 -15.55 -7.99 -26.55
N GLY A 661 -15.67 -9.04 -27.38
CA GLY A 661 -16.79 -9.98 -27.37
C GLY A 661 -16.41 -11.43 -27.05
N ASP A 662 -16.69 -11.85 -25.82
CA ASP A 662 -16.73 -13.28 -25.43
C ASP A 662 -17.83 -14.03 -26.20
N GLU A 663 -18.97 -13.37 -26.42
CA GLU A 663 -20.14 -13.86 -27.14
C GLU A 663 -20.30 -13.04 -28.45
N GLY A 664 -19.89 -13.62 -29.57
CA GLY A 664 -20.00 -13.00 -30.89
C GLY A 664 -19.89 -14.02 -32.02
N ASP A 665 -20.51 -13.72 -33.16
CA ASP A 665 -20.45 -14.58 -34.33
C ASP A 665 -19.09 -14.52 -35.02
N ARG A 666 -18.73 -15.60 -35.75
CA ARG A 666 -17.56 -15.61 -36.64
C ARG A 666 -17.74 -14.54 -37.73
N GLY A 667 -17.11 -13.37 -37.56
CA GLY A 667 -17.13 -12.28 -38.56
C GLY A 667 -17.24 -10.87 -37.99
N SER A 668 -17.51 -10.70 -36.70
CA SER A 668 -17.38 -9.40 -36.04
C SER A 668 -15.91 -9.03 -35.80
N SER A 669 -15.60 -7.74 -35.98
CA SER A 669 -14.27 -7.18 -35.74
C SER A 669 -14.46 -5.82 -35.09
N VAL A 670 -14.11 -5.74 -33.82
CA VAL A 670 -14.18 -4.51 -33.02
C VAL A 670 -12.78 -4.21 -32.49
N GLU A 671 -12.41 -2.94 -32.52
CA GLU A 671 -11.13 -2.47 -32.00
C GLU A 671 -11.41 -1.54 -30.82
N VAL A 672 -10.66 -1.71 -29.73
CA VAL A 672 -10.70 -0.82 -28.57
C VAL A 672 -9.30 -0.29 -28.33
N LYS A 673 -9.18 1.04 -28.22
CA LYS A 673 -7.93 1.77 -28.02
C LYS A 673 -8.07 2.77 -26.88
N ASN A 674 -6.94 3.20 -26.33
CA ASN A 674 -6.82 4.37 -25.45
C ASN A 674 -7.87 4.39 -24.33
N VAL A 675 -7.82 3.39 -23.48
CA VAL A 675 -8.73 3.27 -22.34
C VAL A 675 -8.20 4.12 -21.18
N LEU A 676 -9.02 5.03 -20.66
CA LEU A 676 -8.72 5.87 -19.50
C LEU A 676 -9.73 5.59 -18.38
N LEU A 677 -9.26 5.41 -17.15
CA LEU A 677 -10.09 5.24 -15.98
C LEU A 677 -9.91 6.39 -14.99
N TYR A 678 -11.00 7.06 -14.66
CA TYR A 678 -11.04 8.15 -13.68
C TYR A 678 -11.85 7.76 -12.45
N LYS A 679 -11.39 8.19 -11.26
CA LYS A 679 -12.13 8.09 -9.99
C LYS A 679 -13.18 9.19 -9.78
N ARG A 680 -13.43 10.00 -10.82
CA ARG A 680 -14.38 11.11 -10.82
C ARG A 680 -15.17 11.12 -12.11
N ILE A 681 -16.19 11.98 -12.13
CA ILE A 681 -17.01 12.21 -13.30
C ILE A 681 -16.36 13.27 -14.18
N LEU A 682 -16.15 12.94 -15.46
CA LEU A 682 -15.73 13.91 -16.45
C LEU A 682 -16.94 14.71 -16.95
N THR A 683 -16.73 16.00 -17.15
CA THR A 683 -17.71 16.86 -17.81
C THR A 683 -17.73 16.60 -19.32
N ALA A 684 -18.85 16.97 -19.98
CA ALA A 684 -18.91 16.91 -21.44
C ALA A 684 -17.85 17.78 -22.13
N ALA A 685 -17.40 18.87 -21.48
CA ALA A 685 -16.31 19.69 -21.97
C ALA A 685 -14.98 18.93 -21.92
N GLU A 686 -14.66 18.27 -20.80
CA GLU A 686 -13.45 17.46 -20.65
C GLU A 686 -13.42 16.27 -21.61
N LEU A 687 -14.56 15.61 -21.86
CA LEU A 687 -14.64 14.54 -22.87
C LEU A 687 -14.22 15.04 -24.26
N ARG A 688 -14.72 16.22 -24.66
CA ARG A 688 -14.39 16.83 -25.96
C ARG A 688 -12.94 17.26 -26.09
N THR A 689 -12.24 17.50 -24.98
CA THR A 689 -10.81 17.87 -24.99
C THR A 689 -9.87 16.67 -25.04
N ILE A 690 -10.34 15.46 -24.69
CA ILE A 690 -9.52 14.24 -24.77
C ILE A 690 -9.19 13.97 -26.24
N GLN A 691 -7.93 14.24 -26.61
CA GLN A 691 -7.40 14.01 -27.94
C GLN A 691 -6.12 13.17 -27.83
N TRP A 692 -6.17 11.93 -28.31
CA TRP A 692 -4.98 11.08 -28.36
C TRP A 692 -4.00 11.49 -29.47
N SER A 693 -4.45 12.34 -30.39
CA SER A 693 -3.59 12.97 -31.39
C SER A 693 -3.58 14.48 -31.19
N ALA A 694 -2.40 15.08 -31.04
CA ALA A 694 -2.26 16.50 -31.33
C ALA A 694 -2.61 16.67 -32.81
N SER A 695 -3.78 17.23 -33.10
CA SER A 695 -4.19 17.59 -34.44
C SER A 695 -3.20 18.63 -34.98
N SER A 696 -2.14 18.15 -35.64
CA SER A 696 -1.26 19.01 -36.41
C SER A 696 -2.09 19.58 -37.54
N THR A 697 -2.41 20.85 -37.42
CA THR A 697 -2.96 21.68 -38.48
C THR A 697 -2.07 21.51 -39.71
N SER A 698 -2.64 20.92 -40.77
CA SER A 698 -2.20 20.96 -42.17
C SER A 698 -0.70 21.22 -42.44
N GLY A 699 0.04 20.16 -42.75
CA GLY A 699 1.37 20.24 -43.36
C GLY A 699 1.80 18.87 -43.89
N SER A 700 1.74 18.70 -45.20
CA SER A 700 2.08 17.48 -45.95
C SER A 700 3.52 17.00 -45.76
N GLY A 701 3.69 15.71 -45.42
CA GLY A 701 4.97 14.97 -45.54
C GLY A 701 5.01 13.71 -44.66
N PRO A 702 5.43 12.53 -45.16
CA PRO A 702 5.43 11.30 -44.40
C PRO A 702 6.74 11.15 -43.62
N ASP A 703 6.78 11.60 -42.37
CA ASP A 703 7.86 11.27 -41.42
C ASP A 703 7.35 10.30 -40.35
N THR A 704 7.30 9.02 -40.72
CA THR A 704 6.94 7.89 -39.85
C THR A 704 8.15 7.32 -39.08
N SER A 705 9.03 8.16 -38.52
CA SER A 705 10.21 7.63 -37.79
C SER A 705 10.51 8.20 -36.40
N MET A 706 9.63 9.02 -35.80
CA MET A 706 9.89 9.58 -34.45
C MET A 706 8.70 9.61 -33.48
N ARG A 707 7.56 8.98 -33.81
CA ARG A 707 6.35 9.03 -32.97
C ARG A 707 6.07 7.81 -32.09
N GLY A 708 6.83 6.72 -32.22
CA GLY A 708 6.68 5.51 -31.38
C GLY A 708 7.67 5.39 -30.20
N SER A 709 8.59 6.34 -30.03
CA SER A 709 9.73 6.21 -29.11
C SER A 709 9.71 7.16 -27.90
N MET A 710 8.69 8.01 -27.76
CA MET A 710 8.63 9.00 -26.66
C MET A 710 8.55 8.36 -25.25
N PRO A 711 7.77 7.28 -25.01
CA PRO A 711 7.78 6.61 -23.71
C PRO A 711 9.14 5.95 -23.41
N TRP A 712 9.80 5.44 -24.45
CA TRP A 712 11.10 4.76 -24.35
C TRP A 712 12.26 5.74 -24.14
N LEU A 713 12.20 6.93 -24.74
CA LEU A 713 13.20 7.99 -24.58
C LEU A 713 13.12 8.66 -23.20
N LEU A 714 11.92 8.79 -22.62
CA LEU A 714 11.74 9.23 -21.24
C LEU A 714 12.29 8.20 -20.24
N LEU A 715 12.07 6.90 -20.49
CA LEU A 715 12.65 5.79 -19.72
C LEU A 715 14.18 5.69 -19.84
N LEU A 716 14.77 6.01 -21.00
CA LEU A 716 16.23 6.08 -21.18
C LEU A 716 16.85 7.34 -20.56
N GLY A 717 16.14 8.47 -20.58
CA GLY A 717 16.57 9.71 -19.91
C GLY A 717 16.66 9.60 -18.39
N LEU A 718 15.84 8.72 -17.78
CA LEU A 718 15.76 8.47 -16.34
C LEU A 718 17.08 7.94 -15.71
N TRP A 719 17.99 7.33 -16.47
CA TRP A 719 19.28 6.89 -15.94
C TRP A 719 20.45 7.85 -16.23
N GLY A 720 20.29 8.78 -17.17
CA GLY A 720 21.29 9.81 -17.46
C GLY A 720 21.34 10.92 -16.40
N PHE A 721 20.19 11.27 -15.82
CA PHE A 721 20.09 12.36 -14.84
C PHE A 721 20.35 11.94 -13.39
N ALA A 722 20.06 10.69 -13.02
CA ALA A 722 20.40 10.16 -11.69
C ALA A 722 21.93 10.02 -11.46
N ALA A 723 22.71 9.89 -12.53
CA ALA A 723 24.18 9.87 -12.46
C ALA A 723 24.81 11.28 -12.35
N LEU A 724 24.04 12.35 -12.59
CA LEU A 724 24.55 13.73 -12.63
C LEU A 724 24.23 14.56 -11.39
N TYR A 725 23.31 14.11 -10.53
CA TYR A 725 23.02 14.72 -9.24
C TYR A 725 23.12 13.70 -8.11
N GLY A 726 24.36 13.29 -7.82
CA GLY A 726 24.70 12.67 -6.55
C GLY A 726 25.06 13.75 -5.53
N VAL A 727 24.16 13.97 -4.54
CA VAL A 727 24.45 14.28 -3.13
C VAL A 727 23.32 13.70 -2.28
#